data_AF-A0A081SIH1-F1
#
_entry.id   AF-A0A081SIH1-F1
#
_cell.length_a   1.000
_cell.length_b   1.000
_cell.length_c   1.000
_cell.angle_alpha   90.00
_cell.angle_beta   90.00
_cell.angle_gamma   90.00
#
_symmetry.space_group_name_H-M   'P 1'
#
loop_
_entity.id
_entity.type
_entity.pdbx_description
1 polymer ?
#
loop_
_entity_poly.entity_id
_entity_poly.type
_entity_poly.pdbx_seq_one_letter_code
_entity_poly.pdbx_strand_id
1 'polypeptide(L)'
;MSFLGIVWTLFFAVSLVAQPASTATEQKKSFVLMALSAHPDDEDGATLAYYAQFYNSSARPLKAYSVFYTRGEGGQNEIGSALYDELGEIRTQETLDAGNILGTETLFLGFRDFGFSKTAKETFTIWGGKDAVLSRLVYLIRRTQPDVIITNHDTITVPPNRQHGHHQAVGITAYEAFEKAADSSYHPEQFKDGVAPWQVKKLFVRAFRSAPAGTGSVVEINVGEREPGGKTIREVASLALSQHRSQGMDKAVLARSQFLAQPRRYMLWRASENFAHNQHDLFGGIEPMQRQMPSLESLQVEQAQGFSILVSPSDALKELATEREWQQKKTPTYKRRFHIVMRNPTQKILPVILSVSSSGKTLLRKEFVFGGTNKARLTDTLTIDIEKDTSRLPQLLIFDAKPVGAEAEDSKLSPAKQLVTLKTVDAKCSPSARIGLVNTYDNTLEDIFRDFKLKFTVLDSATLESADLKNFSVIFFDLRTGGYRPDVVRQSKKIFDYIEQGGNVVMFYNKPQDWNANADKLAPYPILMTNERVTEETATVKLLQPEHPYFNKPNKILPDDWNGWIQERSIYLPSAEASKTSEKYERLLSMSDENESQPSTSFITAYYGKGTYTYISLALYRQLKLLQTGSVKLLLNLASQPIRR
;
A
#
# COMPACT_ATOMS: atom_id res chain seq x y z
N MET A 1 94.62 -5.81 20.21
CA MET A 1 94.04 -5.09 21.35
C MET A 1 92.54 -5.18 21.26
N SER A 2 91.96 -5.66 22.34
CA SER A 2 90.57 -6.11 22.52
C SER A 2 89.59 -4.94 22.75
N PHE A 3 88.29 -5.29 22.77
CA PHE A 3 87.08 -4.63 23.30
C PHE A 3 86.00 -4.40 22.23
N LEU A 4 85.03 -5.32 22.08
CA LEU A 4 83.74 -5.44 22.77
C LEU A 4 82.77 -4.26 22.56
N GLY A 5 81.64 -4.55 21.88
CA GLY A 5 80.47 -3.69 21.76
C GLY A 5 79.33 -4.44 21.07
N ILE A 6 78.36 -4.88 21.87
CA ILE A 6 77.28 -5.85 21.60
C ILE A 6 76.16 -5.24 20.74
N VAL A 7 75.64 -6.01 19.77
CA VAL A 7 74.26 -5.82 19.23
C VAL A 7 73.55 -7.17 19.21
N TRP A 8 72.42 -7.21 19.91
CA TRP A 8 71.48 -8.33 19.96
C TRP A 8 70.67 -8.42 18.67
N THR A 9 70.47 -9.64 18.16
CA THR A 9 69.38 -9.93 17.21
C THR A 9 68.73 -11.24 17.63
N LEU A 10 67.63 -11.15 18.37
CA LEU A 10 66.75 -12.29 18.64
C LEU A 10 65.86 -12.52 17.41
N PHE A 11 65.97 -13.70 16.82
CA PHE A 11 64.96 -14.22 15.90
C PHE A 11 63.71 -14.58 16.69
N PHE A 12 62.59 -13.90 16.44
CA PHE A 12 61.27 -14.39 16.82
C PHE A 12 60.83 -15.45 15.82
N ALA A 13 60.82 -16.71 16.24
CA ALA A 13 60.10 -17.77 15.54
C ALA A 13 58.60 -17.54 15.75
N VAL A 14 57.89 -17.18 14.68
CA VAL A 14 56.42 -17.16 14.67
C VAL A 14 55.95 -18.61 14.57
N SER A 15 55.54 -19.18 15.70
CA SER A 15 54.74 -20.40 15.69
C SER A 15 53.40 -20.09 15.03
N LEU A 16 53.16 -20.61 13.82
CA LEU A 16 51.82 -20.69 13.25
C LEU A 16 50.98 -21.56 14.18
N VAL A 17 50.11 -20.93 14.97
CA VAL A 17 48.98 -21.61 15.58
C VAL A 17 48.03 -21.94 14.43
N ALA A 18 48.01 -23.20 14.00
CA ALA A 18 46.96 -23.69 13.13
C ALA A 18 45.62 -23.45 13.85
N GLN A 19 44.74 -22.67 13.22
CA GLN A 19 43.34 -22.61 13.64
C GLN A 19 42.77 -24.04 13.64
N PRO A 20 42.03 -24.46 14.67
CA PRO A 20 41.35 -25.74 14.61
C PRO A 20 40.44 -25.72 13.38
N ALA A 21 40.56 -26.73 12.53
CA ALA A 21 39.64 -26.96 11.43
C ALA A 21 38.21 -26.86 11.99
N SER A 22 37.40 -25.98 11.41
CA SER A 22 35.97 -25.90 11.67
C SER A 22 35.44 -27.33 11.58
N THR A 23 34.98 -27.88 12.70
CA THR A 23 34.18 -29.10 12.67
C THR A 23 32.97 -28.77 11.83
N ALA A 24 32.88 -29.40 10.65
CA ALA A 24 31.72 -29.31 9.78
C ALA A 24 30.50 -29.70 10.63
N THR A 25 29.70 -28.72 11.02
CA THR A 25 28.42 -28.96 11.67
C THR A 25 27.57 -29.75 10.68
N GLU A 26 27.30 -31.01 11.01
CA GLU A 26 26.44 -31.87 10.20
C GLU A 26 25.10 -31.15 9.96
N GLN A 27 24.85 -30.77 8.70
CA GLN A 27 23.74 -29.90 8.37
C GLN A 27 22.42 -30.67 8.60
N LYS A 28 21.69 -30.28 9.63
CA LYS A 28 20.51 -31.00 10.11
C LYS A 28 19.41 -31.05 9.05
N LYS A 29 18.80 -32.22 8.87
CA LYS A 29 17.62 -32.38 8.01
C LYS A 29 16.48 -31.49 8.52
N SER A 30 15.79 -30.82 7.60
CA SER A 30 14.68 -29.91 7.93
C SER A 30 13.52 -30.05 6.95
N PHE A 31 12.41 -29.39 7.27
CA PHE A 31 11.31 -29.10 6.36
C PHE A 31 11.38 -27.65 5.89
N VAL A 32 10.82 -27.38 4.71
CA VAL A 32 10.64 -26.02 4.20
C VAL A 32 9.20 -25.80 3.75
N LEU A 33 8.54 -24.82 4.37
CA LEU A 33 7.23 -24.30 3.99
C LEU A 33 7.40 -22.97 3.25
N MET A 34 6.68 -22.79 2.14
CA MET A 34 6.57 -21.50 1.46
C MET A 34 5.11 -21.11 1.30
N ALA A 35 4.73 -19.93 1.79
CA ALA A 35 3.41 -19.33 1.57
C ALA A 35 3.50 -18.24 0.50
N LEU A 36 2.62 -18.31 -0.50
CA LEU A 36 2.55 -17.34 -1.60
C LEU A 36 1.35 -16.40 -1.45
N SER A 37 1.64 -15.11 -1.43
CA SER A 37 0.69 -14.00 -1.27
C SER A 37 0.91 -12.94 -2.36
N ALA A 38 -0.16 -12.27 -2.80
CA ALA A 38 -0.01 -11.14 -3.71
C ALA A 38 0.44 -9.86 -2.99
N HIS A 39 -0.25 -9.50 -1.90
CA HIS A 39 -0.01 -8.28 -1.14
C HIS A 39 0.26 -8.57 0.34
N PRO A 40 0.98 -7.68 1.04
CA PRO A 40 1.00 -7.62 2.50
C PRO A 40 -0.41 -7.60 3.10
N ASP A 41 -0.72 -8.56 3.99
CA ASP A 41 -2.02 -8.90 4.59
C ASP A 41 -2.71 -10.15 4.01
N ASP A 42 -2.31 -10.60 2.81
CA ASP A 42 -2.92 -11.78 2.17
C ASP A 42 -2.42 -13.09 2.80
N GLU A 43 -1.33 -13.11 3.56
CA GLU A 43 -0.75 -14.34 4.11
C GLU A 43 -1.66 -15.04 5.13
N ASP A 44 -1.68 -16.39 5.13
CA ASP A 44 -2.34 -17.13 6.21
C ASP A 44 -1.43 -17.22 7.44
N GLY A 45 -1.39 -16.12 8.20
CA GLY A 45 -0.58 -16.01 9.42
C GLY A 45 -0.83 -17.13 10.43
N ALA A 46 -2.04 -17.70 10.51
CA ALA A 46 -2.32 -18.78 11.46
C ALA A 46 -1.64 -20.09 11.06
N THR A 47 -1.66 -20.44 9.77
CA THR A 47 -0.95 -21.63 9.28
C THR A 47 0.56 -21.44 9.35
N LEU A 48 1.05 -20.26 9.00
CA LEU A 48 2.47 -19.94 9.11
C LEU A 48 2.97 -20.03 10.56
N ALA A 49 2.28 -19.41 11.51
CA ALA A 49 2.62 -19.50 12.94
C ALA A 49 2.53 -20.95 13.46
N TYR A 50 1.52 -21.72 13.04
CA TYR A 50 1.42 -23.14 13.40
C TYR A 50 2.70 -23.89 13.03
N TYR A 51 3.16 -23.77 11.79
CA TYR A 51 4.34 -24.51 11.34
C TYR A 51 5.64 -23.95 11.91
N ALA A 52 5.78 -22.62 11.97
CA ALA A 52 7.02 -21.97 12.38
C ALA A 52 7.26 -21.97 13.89
N GLN A 53 6.19 -21.93 14.71
CA GLN A 53 6.29 -21.77 16.17
C GLN A 53 5.87 -23.01 16.95
N PHE A 54 4.84 -23.74 16.51
CA PHE A 54 4.34 -24.92 17.23
C PHE A 54 4.94 -26.23 16.69
N TYR A 55 4.87 -26.45 15.38
CA TYR A 55 5.35 -27.67 14.74
C TYR A 55 6.89 -27.74 14.74
N ASN A 56 7.55 -26.60 14.54
CA ASN A 56 9.01 -26.50 14.49
C ASN A 56 9.62 -26.83 15.85
N SER A 57 10.44 -27.87 15.88
CA SER A 57 11.12 -28.31 17.10
C SER A 57 12.50 -28.85 16.79
N SER A 58 13.32 -29.07 17.83
CA SER A 58 14.61 -29.75 17.67
C SER A 58 14.48 -31.14 17.03
N ALA A 59 13.33 -31.81 17.16
CA ALA A 59 13.09 -33.11 16.51
C ALA A 59 12.55 -32.98 15.08
N ARG A 60 11.85 -31.88 14.76
CA ARG A 60 11.28 -31.59 13.43
C ARG A 60 11.62 -30.16 13.02
N PRO A 61 12.87 -29.86 12.65
CA PRO A 61 13.26 -28.51 12.27
C PRO A 61 12.51 -28.09 11.01
N LEU A 62 11.92 -26.89 11.02
CA LEU A 62 11.19 -26.34 9.88
C LEU A 62 11.62 -24.89 9.64
N LYS A 63 11.79 -24.53 8.37
CA LYS A 63 11.93 -23.15 7.92
C LYS A 63 10.68 -22.74 7.15
N ALA A 64 10.11 -21.58 7.48
CA ALA A 64 8.92 -21.06 6.83
C ALA A 64 9.23 -19.73 6.13
N TYR A 65 8.82 -19.61 4.87
CA TYR A 65 8.92 -18.40 4.06
C TYR A 65 7.55 -17.80 3.80
N SER A 66 7.40 -16.49 4.01
CA SER A 66 6.26 -15.71 3.55
C SER A 66 6.68 -14.92 2.31
N VAL A 67 6.17 -15.30 1.14
CA VAL A 67 6.56 -14.71 -0.15
C VAL A 67 5.44 -13.83 -0.67
N PHE A 68 5.76 -12.56 -0.92
CA PHE A 68 4.85 -11.56 -1.45
C PHE A 68 5.25 -11.17 -2.87
N TYR A 69 4.29 -11.10 -3.78
CA TYR A 69 4.60 -10.69 -5.16
C TYR A 69 4.88 -9.19 -5.25
N THR A 70 4.17 -8.41 -4.44
CA THR A 70 4.25 -6.94 -4.41
C THR A 70 4.52 -6.42 -3.00
N ARG A 71 4.73 -5.11 -2.86
CA ARG A 71 4.83 -4.44 -1.55
C ARG A 71 3.50 -3.80 -1.13
N GLY A 72 2.43 -4.02 -1.89
CA GLY A 72 1.11 -3.44 -1.61
C GLY A 72 1.03 -1.93 -1.86
N GLU A 73 1.92 -1.35 -2.64
CA GLU A 73 2.08 0.10 -2.79
C GLU A 73 0.93 0.80 -3.56
N GLY A 74 0.14 0.05 -4.34
CA GLY A 74 -1.05 0.53 -5.06
C GLY A 74 -2.31 0.57 -4.18
N GLY A 75 -2.24 0.02 -2.96
CA GLY A 75 -3.34 -0.04 -2.02
C GLY A 75 -3.77 1.30 -1.44
N GLN A 76 -4.82 1.27 -0.61
CA GLN A 76 -5.27 2.40 0.18
C GLN A 76 -4.54 2.42 1.53
N ASN A 77 -4.15 3.60 2.01
CA ASN A 77 -3.50 3.76 3.30
C ASN A 77 -4.48 4.20 4.39
N GLU A 78 -4.77 3.36 5.38
CA GLU A 78 -5.69 3.68 6.49
C GLU A 78 -5.06 4.47 7.65
N ILE A 79 -3.76 4.72 7.62
CA ILE A 79 -3.02 5.44 8.68
C ILE A 79 -2.44 6.77 8.21
N GLY A 80 -2.76 7.21 6.98
CA GLY A 80 -2.30 8.48 6.46
C GLY A 80 -2.47 8.63 4.96
N SER A 81 -1.74 9.59 4.40
CA SER A 81 -1.88 10.02 3.01
C SER A 81 -0.88 9.41 2.03
N ALA A 82 0.07 8.59 2.52
CA ALA A 82 1.08 7.94 1.68
C ALA A 82 0.50 7.08 0.55
N LEU A 83 1.10 7.15 -0.63
CA LEU A 83 0.79 6.33 -1.80
C LEU A 83 2.07 5.80 -2.46
N TYR A 84 1.95 4.74 -3.27
CA TYR A 84 3.04 4.20 -4.08
C TYR A 84 4.29 3.91 -3.24
N ASP A 85 5.48 4.32 -3.68
CA ASP A 85 6.74 3.97 -3.03
C ASP A 85 6.75 4.27 -1.51
N GLU A 86 6.15 5.39 -1.09
CA GLU A 86 5.99 5.71 0.35
C GLU A 86 5.18 4.65 1.09
N LEU A 87 4.06 4.23 0.50
CA LEU A 87 3.20 3.20 1.08
C LEU A 87 3.86 1.82 1.03
N GLY A 88 4.55 1.49 -0.06
CA GLY A 88 5.32 0.25 -0.19
C GLY A 88 6.42 0.13 0.87
N GLU A 89 7.08 1.23 1.23
CA GLU A 89 8.03 1.25 2.33
C GLU A 89 7.41 1.05 3.71
N ILE A 90 6.24 1.63 3.96
CA ILE A 90 5.49 1.41 5.19
C ILE A 90 5.09 -0.07 5.29
N ARG A 91 4.45 -0.60 4.24
CA ARG A 91 3.94 -1.97 4.19
C ARG A 91 5.02 -3.02 4.23
N THR A 92 6.18 -2.79 3.61
CA THR A 92 7.34 -3.69 3.78
C THR A 92 7.72 -3.82 5.25
N GLN A 93 7.79 -2.72 6.00
CA GLN A 93 8.11 -2.78 7.42
C GLN A 93 7.02 -3.50 8.23
N GLU A 94 5.75 -3.16 8.00
CA GLU A 94 4.61 -3.84 8.63
C GLU A 94 4.66 -5.36 8.39
N THR A 95 5.02 -5.79 7.18
CA THR A 95 5.15 -7.20 6.79
C THR A 95 6.36 -7.87 7.42
N LEU A 96 7.49 -7.17 7.53
CA LEU A 96 8.68 -7.69 8.22
C LEU A 96 8.40 -7.88 9.71
N ASP A 97 7.73 -6.92 10.34
CA ASP A 97 7.31 -7.00 11.74
C ASP A 97 6.31 -8.15 11.95
N ALA A 98 5.35 -8.32 11.04
CA ALA A 98 4.45 -9.47 11.03
C ALA A 98 5.20 -10.80 10.89
N GLY A 99 6.12 -10.91 9.93
CA GLY A 99 6.95 -12.10 9.72
C GLY A 99 7.77 -12.47 10.95
N ASN A 100 8.36 -11.49 11.63
CA ASN A 100 9.08 -11.70 12.90
C ASN A 100 8.18 -12.30 13.99
N ILE A 101 6.94 -11.83 14.11
CA ILE A 101 5.94 -12.39 15.05
C ILE A 101 5.55 -13.82 14.65
N LEU A 102 5.36 -14.06 13.36
CA LEU A 102 4.99 -15.38 12.84
C LEU A 102 6.13 -16.40 12.91
N GLY A 103 7.39 -15.95 12.98
CA GLY A 103 8.57 -16.80 12.87
C GLY A 103 8.91 -17.19 11.42
N THR A 104 8.52 -16.36 10.45
CA THR A 104 8.79 -16.59 9.03
C THR A 104 9.87 -15.66 8.49
N GLU A 105 10.57 -16.12 7.46
CA GLU A 105 11.41 -15.25 6.65
C GLU A 105 10.56 -14.62 5.53
N THR A 106 10.39 -13.31 5.59
CA THR A 106 9.60 -12.53 4.61
C THR A 106 10.42 -12.20 3.38
N LEU A 107 9.89 -12.48 2.19
CA LEU A 107 10.52 -12.23 0.90
C LEU A 107 9.55 -11.54 -0.05
N PHE A 108 10.05 -10.61 -0.88
CA PHE A 108 9.31 -9.92 -1.93
C PHE A 108 9.85 -10.29 -3.31
N LEU A 109 8.98 -10.63 -4.27
CA LEU A 109 9.36 -10.83 -5.67
C LEU A 109 9.56 -9.50 -6.42
N GLY A 110 9.13 -8.36 -5.85
CA GLY A 110 9.40 -7.03 -6.39
C GLY A 110 8.61 -6.69 -7.66
N PHE A 111 7.40 -7.23 -7.82
CA PHE A 111 6.45 -6.75 -8.82
C PHE A 111 5.72 -5.52 -8.28
N ARG A 112 5.36 -4.60 -9.19
CA ARG A 112 4.66 -3.37 -8.83
C ARG A 112 3.20 -3.67 -8.52
N ASP A 113 2.70 -3.22 -7.38
CA ASP A 113 1.27 -3.09 -7.13
C ASP A 113 0.77 -1.80 -7.79
N PHE A 114 -0.03 -1.93 -8.85
CA PHE A 114 -0.60 -0.82 -9.60
C PHE A 114 -2.06 -0.52 -9.22
N GLY A 115 -2.55 -1.07 -8.11
CA GLY A 115 -3.93 -0.95 -7.65
C GLY A 115 -4.81 -2.11 -8.08
N PHE A 116 -6.13 -1.93 -7.95
CA PHE A 116 -7.07 -3.01 -8.22
C PHE A 116 -7.08 -3.39 -9.71
N SER A 117 -6.57 -4.58 -10.01
CA SER A 117 -6.66 -5.22 -11.31
C SER A 117 -7.84 -6.17 -11.34
N LYS A 118 -8.55 -6.24 -12.48
CA LYS A 118 -9.70 -7.15 -12.64
C LYS A 118 -9.31 -8.53 -13.14
N THR A 119 -8.19 -8.66 -13.84
CA THR A 119 -7.81 -9.92 -14.51
C THR A 119 -6.33 -10.24 -14.38
N ALA A 120 -5.99 -11.52 -14.35
CA ALA A 120 -4.60 -11.95 -14.46
C ALA A 120 -3.93 -11.45 -15.75
N LYS A 121 -4.68 -11.31 -16.86
CA LYS A 121 -4.15 -10.87 -18.15
C LYS A 121 -3.58 -9.45 -18.07
N GLU A 122 -4.32 -8.54 -17.49
CA GLU A 122 -3.87 -7.17 -17.22
C GLU A 122 -2.63 -7.18 -16.31
N THR A 123 -2.71 -7.94 -15.21
CA THR A 123 -1.59 -8.10 -14.27
C THR A 123 -0.32 -8.58 -14.95
N PHE A 124 -0.39 -9.67 -15.72
CA PHE A 124 0.76 -10.18 -16.45
C PHE A 124 1.27 -9.18 -17.48
N THR A 125 0.40 -8.41 -18.14
CA THR A 125 0.83 -7.38 -19.10
C THR A 125 1.70 -6.32 -18.40
N ILE A 126 1.27 -5.85 -17.23
CA ILE A 126 2.00 -4.81 -16.47
C ILE A 126 3.26 -5.38 -15.81
N TRP A 127 3.24 -6.64 -15.37
CA TRP A 127 4.41 -7.31 -14.77
C TRP A 127 5.43 -7.85 -15.77
N GLY A 128 5.30 -7.53 -17.07
CA GLY A 128 6.27 -7.90 -18.11
C GLY A 128 6.07 -9.28 -18.75
N GLY A 129 4.88 -9.85 -18.59
CA GLY A 129 4.45 -11.13 -19.14
C GLY A 129 4.38 -12.25 -18.10
N LYS A 130 3.56 -13.28 -18.37
CA LYS A 130 3.42 -14.44 -17.47
C LYS A 130 4.76 -15.12 -17.18
N ASP A 131 5.61 -15.25 -18.20
CA ASP A 131 6.90 -15.91 -18.09
C ASP A 131 7.89 -15.15 -17.19
N ALA A 132 7.89 -13.81 -17.21
CA ALA A 132 8.69 -13.00 -16.29
C ALA A 132 8.29 -13.23 -14.82
N VAL A 133 6.99 -13.40 -14.57
CA VAL A 133 6.46 -13.68 -13.23
C VAL A 133 6.78 -15.10 -12.78
N LEU A 134 6.50 -16.06 -13.67
CA LEU A 134 6.73 -17.49 -13.42
C LEU A 134 8.22 -17.79 -13.20
N SER A 135 9.11 -17.27 -14.05
CA SER A 135 10.55 -17.47 -13.95
C SER A 135 11.14 -16.95 -12.63
N ARG A 136 10.66 -15.81 -12.13
CA ARG A 136 11.08 -15.25 -10.85
C ARG A 136 10.61 -16.08 -9.65
N LEU A 137 9.37 -16.57 -9.68
CA LEU A 137 8.90 -17.53 -8.66
C LEU A 137 9.70 -18.83 -8.72
N VAL A 138 9.93 -19.39 -9.92
CA VAL A 138 10.70 -20.62 -10.11
C VAL A 138 12.12 -20.48 -9.58
N TYR A 139 12.78 -19.36 -9.87
CA TYR A 139 14.09 -19.04 -9.32
C TYR A 139 14.08 -19.09 -7.80
N LEU A 140 13.10 -18.43 -7.17
CA LEU A 140 12.97 -18.43 -5.72
C LEU A 140 12.72 -19.83 -5.13
N ILE A 141 11.86 -20.64 -5.76
CA ILE A 141 11.61 -22.03 -5.36
C ILE A 141 12.90 -22.85 -5.45
N ARG A 142 13.68 -22.73 -6.51
CA ARG A 142 14.96 -23.44 -6.68
C ARG A 142 15.99 -23.06 -5.61
N ARG A 143 16.01 -21.78 -5.18
CA ARG A 143 16.89 -21.30 -4.11
C ARG A 143 16.47 -21.73 -2.71
N THR A 144 15.17 -21.68 -2.43
CA THR A 144 14.62 -21.92 -1.09
C THR A 144 14.24 -23.38 -0.85
N GLN A 145 14.12 -24.17 -1.91
CA GLN A 145 13.88 -25.60 -1.89
C GLN A 145 12.68 -26.03 -0.99
N PRO A 146 11.47 -25.45 -1.19
CA PRO A 146 10.30 -25.78 -0.39
C PRO A 146 9.79 -27.20 -0.64
N ASP A 147 9.48 -27.94 0.43
CA ASP A 147 8.78 -29.21 0.30
C ASP A 147 7.30 -28.97 0.03
N VAL A 148 6.72 -28.01 0.75
CA VAL A 148 5.30 -27.66 0.68
C VAL A 148 5.17 -26.18 0.30
N ILE A 149 4.34 -25.93 -0.70
CA ILE A 149 3.86 -24.58 -1.04
C ILE A 149 2.38 -24.47 -0.66
N ILE A 150 2.00 -23.35 -0.05
CA ILE A 150 0.59 -22.98 0.21
C ILE A 150 0.26 -21.63 -0.43
N THR A 151 -0.99 -21.44 -0.85
CA THR A 151 -1.51 -20.13 -1.26
C THR A 151 -2.96 -19.94 -0.88
N ASN A 152 -3.37 -18.68 -0.69
CA ASN A 152 -4.75 -18.30 -0.48
C ASN A 152 -5.49 -18.00 -1.80
N HIS A 153 -4.78 -17.97 -2.92
CA HIS A 153 -5.29 -17.47 -4.18
C HIS A 153 -5.73 -18.62 -5.09
N ASP A 154 -7.00 -19.00 -5.00
CA ASP A 154 -7.62 -19.94 -5.93
C ASP A 154 -7.97 -19.23 -7.23
N THR A 155 -7.53 -19.78 -8.36
CA THR A 155 -7.68 -19.20 -9.70
C THR A 155 -8.00 -20.26 -10.75
N ILE A 156 -8.02 -21.51 -10.30
CA ILE A 156 -8.21 -22.72 -11.11
C ILE A 156 -9.66 -23.16 -10.97
N THR A 157 -10.23 -23.02 -9.78
CA THR A 157 -11.61 -23.43 -9.49
C THR A 157 -12.58 -22.25 -9.45
N VAL A 158 -12.07 -21.00 -9.46
CA VAL A 158 -12.89 -19.79 -9.50
C VAL A 158 -12.85 -19.11 -10.87
N PRO A 159 -13.97 -18.55 -11.35
CA PRO A 159 -13.99 -17.80 -12.61
C PRO A 159 -13.07 -16.56 -12.60
N PRO A 160 -12.54 -16.13 -13.76
CA PRO A 160 -11.59 -15.01 -13.86
C PRO A 160 -12.07 -13.68 -13.25
N ASN A 161 -13.38 -13.41 -13.22
CA ASN A 161 -13.89 -12.10 -12.77
C ASN A 161 -14.32 -12.08 -11.30
N ARG A 162 -13.90 -13.06 -10.48
CA ARG A 162 -14.29 -13.15 -9.06
C ARG A 162 -13.25 -12.69 -8.05
N GLN A 163 -12.01 -12.46 -8.47
CA GLN A 163 -10.91 -12.07 -7.59
C GLN A 163 -10.08 -10.97 -8.22
N HIS A 164 -9.26 -10.29 -7.41
CA HIS A 164 -8.28 -9.33 -7.90
C HIS A 164 -7.30 -10.01 -8.87
N GLY A 165 -6.96 -9.37 -9.99
CA GLY A 165 -5.99 -9.84 -10.98
C GLY A 165 -4.62 -10.24 -10.42
N HIS A 166 -4.10 -9.56 -9.39
CA HIS A 166 -2.87 -9.98 -8.71
C HIS A 166 -3.05 -11.33 -8.01
N HIS A 167 -4.17 -11.56 -7.32
CA HIS A 167 -4.52 -12.86 -6.75
C HIS A 167 -4.59 -13.93 -7.84
N GLN A 168 -5.22 -13.59 -8.97
CA GLN A 168 -5.30 -14.48 -10.12
C GLN A 168 -3.92 -14.87 -10.67
N ALA A 169 -3.03 -13.89 -10.83
CA ALA A 169 -1.67 -14.14 -11.31
C ALA A 169 -0.90 -15.07 -10.36
N VAL A 170 -0.97 -14.84 -9.04
CA VAL A 170 -0.29 -15.68 -8.03
C VAL A 170 -0.77 -17.13 -8.09
N GLY A 171 -2.08 -17.37 -8.15
CA GLY A 171 -2.59 -18.75 -8.20
C GLY A 171 -2.19 -19.47 -9.49
N ILE A 172 -2.24 -18.78 -10.64
CA ILE A 172 -1.82 -19.33 -11.94
C ILE A 172 -0.33 -19.69 -11.91
N THR A 173 0.54 -18.77 -11.48
CA THR A 173 1.98 -19.02 -11.45
C THR A 173 2.38 -20.01 -10.38
N ALA A 174 1.70 -20.06 -9.23
CA ALA A 174 1.96 -21.08 -8.20
C ALA A 174 1.74 -22.50 -8.74
N TYR A 175 0.68 -22.70 -9.52
CA TYR A 175 0.35 -23.99 -10.10
C TYR A 175 1.35 -24.43 -11.18
N GLU A 176 1.73 -23.51 -12.09
CA GLU A 176 2.70 -23.80 -13.15
C GLU A 176 4.14 -23.97 -12.58
N ALA A 177 4.50 -23.19 -11.56
CA ALA A 177 5.83 -23.25 -10.95
C ALA A 177 6.13 -24.59 -10.26
N PHE A 178 5.09 -25.31 -9.82
CA PHE A 178 5.22 -26.63 -9.19
C PHE A 178 6.01 -27.62 -10.07
N GLU A 179 5.73 -27.62 -11.37
CA GLU A 179 6.42 -28.48 -12.35
C GLU A 179 7.68 -27.80 -12.90
N LYS A 180 7.58 -26.49 -13.20
CA LYS A 180 8.69 -25.74 -13.81
C LYS A 180 9.91 -25.58 -12.93
N ALA A 181 9.76 -25.63 -11.61
CA ALA A 181 10.91 -25.62 -10.71
C ALA A 181 11.83 -26.85 -10.89
N ALA A 182 11.28 -28.01 -11.26
CA ALA A 182 12.04 -29.25 -11.52
C ALA A 182 12.52 -29.39 -12.97
N ASP A 183 11.97 -28.61 -13.89
CA ASP A 183 12.29 -28.65 -15.32
C ASP A 183 13.64 -27.96 -15.61
N SER A 184 14.69 -28.75 -15.84
CA SER A 184 16.03 -28.23 -16.18
C SER A 184 16.11 -27.49 -17.51
N SER A 185 15.10 -27.61 -18.39
CA SER A 185 15.05 -26.86 -19.65
C SER A 185 14.42 -25.47 -19.50
N TYR A 186 13.72 -25.21 -18.40
CA TYR A 186 13.06 -23.93 -18.13
C TYR A 186 14.02 -22.97 -17.40
N HIS A 187 14.37 -21.87 -18.07
CA HIS A 187 15.35 -20.88 -17.61
C HIS A 187 16.67 -21.50 -17.12
N PRO A 188 17.43 -22.20 -17.99
CA PRO A 188 18.68 -22.85 -17.62
C PRO A 188 19.77 -21.85 -17.18
N GLU A 189 19.66 -20.58 -17.57
CA GLU A 189 20.56 -19.51 -17.13
C GLU A 189 20.51 -19.25 -15.62
N GLN A 190 19.48 -19.74 -14.92
CA GLN A 190 19.33 -19.65 -13.47
C GLN A 190 20.28 -20.58 -12.70
N PHE A 191 20.88 -21.59 -13.34
CA PHE A 191 21.77 -22.57 -12.68
C PHE A 191 23.18 -21.99 -12.43
N LYS A 192 23.23 -20.95 -11.61
CA LYS A 192 24.42 -20.29 -11.11
C LYS A 192 24.36 -20.22 -9.58
N ASP A 193 25.49 -19.97 -8.93
CA ASP A 193 25.55 -19.76 -7.47
C ASP A 193 24.88 -20.86 -6.62
N GLY A 194 24.99 -22.12 -7.06
CA GLY A 194 24.45 -23.29 -6.36
C GLY A 194 22.95 -23.54 -6.57
N VAL A 195 22.30 -22.82 -7.49
CA VAL A 195 20.90 -23.07 -7.87
C VAL A 195 20.80 -24.30 -8.76
N ALA A 196 19.87 -25.19 -8.44
CA ALA A 196 19.60 -26.43 -9.16
C ALA A 196 18.07 -26.63 -9.32
N PRO A 197 17.63 -27.51 -10.26
CA PRO A 197 16.22 -27.89 -10.33
C PRO A 197 15.71 -28.40 -8.98
N TRP A 198 14.47 -28.05 -8.64
CA TRP A 198 13.84 -28.46 -7.38
C TRP A 198 12.41 -28.91 -7.61
N GLN A 199 12.11 -30.14 -7.23
CA GLN A 199 10.75 -30.67 -7.25
C GLN A 199 10.07 -30.42 -5.89
N VAL A 200 9.11 -29.49 -5.89
CA VAL A 200 8.20 -29.29 -4.75
C VAL A 200 7.39 -30.57 -4.54
N LYS A 201 7.19 -30.96 -3.28
CA LYS A 201 6.49 -32.21 -2.95
C LYS A 201 4.98 -32.05 -2.99
N LYS A 202 4.46 -30.96 -2.40
CA LYS A 202 3.01 -30.66 -2.40
C LYS A 202 2.70 -29.18 -2.58
N LEU A 203 1.63 -28.90 -3.31
CA LEU A 203 1.02 -27.58 -3.43
C LEU A 203 -0.41 -27.64 -2.91
N PHE A 204 -0.75 -26.74 -1.99
CA PHE A 204 -2.09 -26.59 -1.45
C PHE A 204 -2.67 -25.20 -1.69
N VAL A 205 -4.00 -25.14 -1.82
CA VAL A 205 -4.76 -23.89 -1.78
C VAL A 205 -5.66 -23.84 -0.56
N ARG A 206 -5.85 -22.65 0.01
CA ARG A 206 -6.78 -22.46 1.11
C ARG A 206 -8.24 -22.61 0.67
N ALA A 207 -8.99 -23.44 1.39
CA ALA A 207 -10.42 -23.63 1.21
C ALA A 207 -11.22 -22.73 2.17
N PHE A 208 -11.77 -21.63 1.65
CA PHE A 208 -12.56 -20.67 2.43
C PHE A 208 -14.02 -21.09 2.67
N ARG A 209 -14.55 -22.00 1.84
CA ARG A 209 -15.87 -22.60 2.01
C ARG A 209 -15.70 -24.03 2.52
N SER A 210 -16.77 -24.60 3.09
CA SER A 210 -16.82 -26.04 3.36
C SER A 210 -16.49 -26.79 2.06
N ALA A 211 -15.34 -27.46 2.03
CA ALA A 211 -15.04 -28.40 0.96
C ALA A 211 -16.19 -29.40 0.88
N PRO A 212 -16.59 -29.86 -0.31
CA PRO A 212 -17.59 -30.91 -0.44
C PRO A 212 -17.20 -32.08 0.47
N ALA A 213 -18.11 -32.48 1.36
CA ALA A 213 -17.91 -33.64 2.22
C ALA A 213 -17.57 -34.86 1.34
N GLY A 214 -16.48 -35.57 1.68
CA GLY A 214 -16.06 -36.78 0.98
C GLY A 214 -14.88 -36.66 0.02
N THR A 215 -14.21 -35.50 -0.09
CA THR A 215 -12.90 -35.41 -0.75
C THR A 215 -11.80 -35.69 0.28
N GLY A 216 -11.24 -36.91 0.31
CA GLY A 216 -10.20 -37.35 1.24
C GLY A 216 -8.82 -36.67 1.08
N SER A 217 -8.80 -35.37 0.77
CA SER A 217 -7.61 -34.58 0.41
C SER A 217 -7.56 -33.21 1.12
N VAL A 218 -8.43 -32.98 2.11
CA VAL A 218 -8.46 -31.73 2.89
C VAL A 218 -7.58 -31.87 4.13
N VAL A 219 -6.71 -30.90 4.36
CA VAL A 219 -5.92 -30.78 5.58
C VAL A 219 -6.47 -29.64 6.41
N GLU A 220 -6.79 -29.90 7.68
CA GLU A 220 -7.26 -28.91 8.64
C GLU A 220 -6.18 -28.63 9.69
N ILE A 221 -5.78 -27.36 9.79
CA ILE A 221 -4.80 -26.87 10.76
C ILE A 221 -5.52 -26.35 12.00
N ASN A 222 -5.18 -26.94 13.15
CA ASN A 222 -5.70 -26.52 14.44
C ASN A 222 -5.01 -25.25 14.91
N VAL A 223 -5.67 -24.11 14.71
CA VAL A 223 -5.19 -22.79 15.16
C VAL A 223 -5.36 -22.54 16.66
N GLY A 224 -5.90 -23.53 17.40
CA GLY A 224 -6.04 -23.51 18.86
C GLY A 224 -4.82 -24.02 19.63
N GLU A 225 -3.84 -24.63 18.93
CA GLU A 225 -2.58 -25.05 19.55
C GLU A 225 -1.81 -23.87 20.14
N ARG A 226 -0.84 -24.15 21.02
CA ARG A 226 -0.03 -23.12 21.70
C ARG A 226 1.43 -23.19 21.31
N GLU A 227 2.02 -22.04 21.03
CA GLU A 227 3.48 -21.92 20.89
C GLU A 227 4.18 -22.04 22.27
N PRO A 228 5.49 -22.34 22.34
CA PRO A 228 6.21 -22.60 23.59
C PRO A 228 6.10 -21.51 24.67
N GLY A 229 5.97 -20.24 24.27
CA GLY A 229 5.71 -19.07 25.12
C GLY A 229 4.26 -18.93 25.59
N GLY A 230 3.40 -19.89 25.26
CA GLY A 230 2.06 -20.04 25.82
C GLY A 230 0.94 -19.35 25.06
N LYS A 231 1.20 -18.52 24.04
CA LYS A 231 0.13 -17.94 23.21
C LYS A 231 -0.47 -19.03 22.31
N THR A 232 -1.78 -18.96 22.06
CA THR A 232 -2.40 -19.77 21.02
C THR A 232 -1.96 -19.29 19.64
N ILE A 233 -1.93 -20.18 18.66
CA ILE A 233 -1.57 -19.85 17.27
C ILE A 233 -2.47 -18.73 16.71
N ARG A 234 -3.76 -18.71 17.05
CA ARG A 234 -4.66 -17.59 16.68
C ARG A 234 -4.29 -16.25 17.32
N GLU A 235 -3.75 -16.24 18.54
CA GLU A 235 -3.25 -15.02 19.20
C GLU A 235 -1.98 -14.51 18.51
N VAL A 236 -1.05 -15.41 18.18
CA VAL A 236 0.15 -15.06 17.39
C VAL A 236 -0.24 -14.49 16.03
N ALA A 237 -1.13 -15.17 15.32
CA ALA A 237 -1.61 -14.74 14.01
C ALA A 237 -2.35 -13.41 14.05
N SER A 238 -3.17 -13.17 15.08
CA SER A 238 -3.86 -11.90 15.26
C SER A 238 -2.90 -10.75 15.56
N LEU A 239 -1.83 -11.01 16.33
CA LEU A 239 -0.81 -10.02 16.63
C LEU A 239 0.01 -9.67 15.39
N ALA A 240 0.38 -10.66 14.58
CA ALA A 240 1.03 -10.44 13.29
C ALA A 240 0.15 -9.64 12.33
N LEU A 241 -1.12 -10.05 12.18
CA LEU A 241 -2.08 -9.36 11.33
C LEU A 241 -2.27 -7.89 11.76
N SER A 242 -2.24 -7.59 13.06
CA SER A 242 -2.35 -6.21 13.56
C SER A 242 -1.18 -5.30 13.18
N GLN A 243 -0.05 -5.84 12.71
CA GLN A 243 1.06 -5.02 12.19
C GLN A 243 0.71 -4.35 10.87
N HIS A 244 -0.21 -4.92 10.07
CA HIS A 244 -0.70 -4.34 8.81
C HIS A 244 -1.67 -3.17 9.04
N ARG A 245 -1.20 -2.15 9.76
CA ARG A 245 -2.00 -1.00 10.20
C ARG A 245 -2.45 -0.16 9.00
N SER A 246 -1.58 0.02 8.00
CA SER A 246 -1.93 0.73 6.76
C SER A 246 -3.05 0.05 5.96
N GLN A 247 -3.34 -1.22 6.22
CA GLN A 247 -4.47 -1.98 5.66
C GLN A 247 -5.71 -1.97 6.57
N GLY A 248 -5.61 -1.39 7.77
CA GLY A 248 -6.69 -1.38 8.77
C GLY A 248 -6.81 -2.66 9.61
N MET A 249 -5.82 -3.55 9.53
CA MET A 249 -5.89 -4.87 10.17
C MET A 249 -5.65 -4.82 11.69
N ASP A 250 -5.17 -3.69 12.21
CA ASP A 250 -5.11 -3.40 13.64
C ASP A 250 -6.48 -3.37 14.33
N LYS A 251 -7.55 -3.16 13.54
CA LYS A 251 -8.94 -3.18 14.02
C LYS A 251 -9.54 -4.59 14.06
N ALA A 252 -8.90 -5.56 13.42
CA ALA A 252 -9.35 -6.96 13.39
C ALA A 252 -8.91 -7.68 14.68
N VAL A 253 -9.67 -7.50 15.76
CA VAL A 253 -9.39 -8.16 17.04
C VAL A 253 -10.12 -9.50 17.16
N LEU A 254 -9.46 -10.52 17.72
CA LEU A 254 -9.99 -11.88 17.88
C LEU A 254 -11.42 -11.94 18.44
N ALA A 255 -11.72 -11.13 19.46
CA ALA A 255 -13.02 -11.10 20.12
C ALA A 255 -14.19 -10.65 19.21
N ARG A 256 -13.89 -9.98 18.09
CA ARG A 256 -14.89 -9.39 17.17
C ARG A 256 -14.80 -9.94 15.75
N SER A 257 -13.73 -10.66 15.43
CA SER A 257 -13.43 -11.14 14.08
C SER A 257 -13.51 -12.66 14.01
N GLN A 258 -14.72 -13.20 13.79
CA GLN A 258 -14.97 -14.65 13.78
C GLN A 258 -14.06 -15.41 12.81
N PHE A 259 -13.65 -14.81 11.68
CA PHE A 259 -12.75 -15.43 10.70
C PHE A 259 -11.35 -15.73 11.27
N LEU A 260 -10.89 -14.98 12.28
CA LEU A 260 -9.62 -15.23 12.96
C LEU A 260 -9.66 -16.49 13.83
N ALA A 261 -10.84 -16.85 14.34
CA ALA A 261 -11.02 -18.02 15.18
C ALA A 261 -11.18 -19.33 14.38
N GLN A 262 -11.52 -19.27 13.10
CA GLN A 262 -11.79 -20.47 12.30
C GLN A 262 -10.51 -21.31 12.07
N PRO A 263 -10.61 -22.66 12.04
CA PRO A 263 -9.50 -23.50 11.59
C PRO A 263 -9.14 -23.16 10.14
N ARG A 264 -7.91 -23.48 9.73
CA ARG A 264 -7.46 -23.27 8.35
C ARG A 264 -7.55 -24.59 7.60
N ARG A 265 -8.24 -24.57 6.46
CA ARG A 265 -8.44 -25.75 5.63
C ARG A 265 -7.72 -25.57 4.31
N TYR A 266 -7.08 -26.64 3.86
CA TYR A 266 -6.28 -26.66 2.64
C TYR A 266 -6.70 -27.82 1.76
N MET A 267 -6.84 -27.56 0.47
CA MET A 267 -7.07 -28.57 -0.56
C MET A 267 -5.77 -28.82 -1.32
N LEU A 268 -5.41 -30.08 -1.48
CA LEU A 268 -4.26 -30.47 -2.29
C LEU A 268 -4.54 -30.17 -3.78
N TRP A 269 -3.66 -29.40 -4.42
CA TRP A 269 -3.70 -29.08 -5.85
C TRP A 269 -2.75 -29.95 -6.67
N ARG A 270 -1.54 -30.18 -6.15
CA ARG A 270 -0.49 -30.99 -6.79
C ARG A 270 0.32 -31.74 -5.76
N ALA A 271 0.76 -32.94 -6.13
CA ALA A 271 1.79 -33.69 -5.43
C ALA A 271 2.75 -34.29 -6.46
N SER A 272 4.04 -34.37 -6.13
CA SER A 272 5.05 -34.93 -7.03
C SER A 272 4.97 -36.45 -7.13
N GLU A 273 4.35 -37.08 -6.14
CA GLU A 273 4.16 -38.52 -5.99
C GLU A 273 3.02 -38.79 -4.99
N ASN A 274 2.70 -40.06 -4.77
CA ASN A 274 1.67 -40.45 -3.81
C ASN A 274 2.21 -40.44 -2.38
N PHE A 275 1.91 -39.37 -1.64
CA PHE A 275 2.20 -39.28 -0.21
C PHE A 275 1.03 -39.81 0.63
N ALA A 276 1.35 -40.42 1.79
CA ALA A 276 0.34 -40.77 2.78
C ALA A 276 -0.44 -39.52 3.23
N HIS A 277 -1.77 -39.56 3.14
CA HIS A 277 -2.60 -38.43 3.56
C HIS A 277 -2.63 -38.30 5.08
N ASN A 278 -2.50 -37.07 5.57
CA ASN A 278 -2.74 -36.71 6.96
C ASN A 278 -3.69 -35.52 6.99
N GLN A 279 -4.83 -35.69 7.64
CA GLN A 279 -5.88 -34.68 7.71
C GLN A 279 -5.51 -33.46 8.59
N HIS A 280 -4.38 -33.50 9.31
CA HIS A 280 -3.93 -32.44 10.23
C HIS A 280 -2.50 -31.93 9.96
N ASP A 281 -1.82 -32.47 8.94
CA ASP A 281 -0.42 -32.13 8.65
C ASP A 281 -0.18 -32.03 7.14
N LEU A 282 0.19 -30.83 6.67
CA LEU A 282 0.53 -30.57 5.28
C LEU A 282 1.75 -31.40 4.83
N PHE A 283 2.65 -31.70 5.76
CA PHE A 283 3.87 -32.48 5.53
C PHE A 283 3.65 -33.99 5.69
N GLY A 284 2.41 -34.45 5.94
CA GLY A 284 2.12 -35.89 6.13
C GLY A 284 2.73 -36.76 5.03
N GLY A 285 3.57 -37.74 5.41
CA GLY A 285 4.25 -38.64 4.46
C GLY A 285 5.49 -38.06 3.76
N ILE A 286 5.93 -36.84 4.08
CA ILE A 286 7.19 -36.25 3.60
C ILE A 286 8.27 -36.44 4.67
N GLU A 287 9.45 -36.92 4.27
CA GLU A 287 10.63 -36.98 5.13
C GLU A 287 11.48 -35.71 5.01
N PRO A 288 12.07 -35.20 6.12
CA PRO A 288 12.89 -34.01 6.07
C PRO A 288 14.21 -34.28 5.32
N MET A 289 14.67 -33.29 4.55
CA MET A 289 15.86 -33.43 3.70
C MET A 289 17.03 -32.61 4.25
N GLN A 290 18.24 -33.07 3.95
CA GLN A 290 19.44 -32.25 4.11
C GLN A 290 19.53 -31.31 2.92
N ARG A 291 19.69 -30.00 3.16
CA ARG A 291 19.70 -28.98 2.11
C ARG A 291 20.93 -28.11 2.24
N GLN A 292 21.56 -27.85 1.11
CA GLN A 292 22.55 -26.79 0.96
C GLN A 292 21.88 -25.63 0.21
N MET A 293 21.07 -24.85 0.92
CA MET A 293 20.41 -23.69 0.31
C MET A 293 21.45 -22.59 0.02
N PRO A 294 21.47 -22.01 -1.19
CA PRO A 294 22.27 -20.82 -1.48
C PRO A 294 21.95 -19.69 -0.50
N SER A 295 22.95 -18.87 -0.14
CA SER A 295 22.74 -17.71 0.74
C SER A 295 21.69 -16.78 0.15
N LEU A 296 20.61 -16.53 0.88
CA LEU A 296 19.59 -15.57 0.47
C LEU A 296 20.04 -14.11 0.59
N GLU A 297 21.24 -13.84 1.12
CA GLU A 297 21.80 -12.49 1.26
C GLU A 297 21.74 -11.71 -0.05
N SER A 298 21.94 -12.31 -1.22
CA SER A 298 21.82 -11.59 -2.50
C SER A 298 20.39 -11.11 -2.82
N LEU A 299 19.36 -11.88 -2.43
CA LEU A 299 17.94 -11.48 -2.58
C LEU A 299 17.52 -10.51 -1.47
N GLN A 300 18.07 -10.70 -0.27
CA GLN A 300 17.87 -9.78 0.85
C GLN A 300 18.62 -8.47 0.66
N VAL A 301 19.73 -8.41 -0.08
CA VAL A 301 20.45 -7.17 -0.44
C VAL A 301 19.73 -6.41 -1.55
N GLU A 302 18.99 -7.09 -2.44
CA GLU A 302 18.01 -6.43 -3.31
C GLU A 302 16.78 -5.89 -2.55
N GLN A 303 16.42 -6.49 -1.41
CA GLN A 303 15.29 -6.06 -0.56
C GLN A 303 15.68 -5.10 0.57
N ALA A 304 16.92 -5.14 1.04
CA ALA A 304 17.53 -4.17 1.93
C ALA A 304 17.87 -2.97 1.06
N GLN A 305 16.85 -2.13 0.84
CA GLN A 305 17.02 -0.83 0.23
C GLN A 305 18.26 -0.19 0.87
N GLY A 306 19.21 0.24 0.03
CA GLY A 306 20.31 1.09 0.48
C GLY A 306 19.77 2.33 1.21
N PHE A 307 20.66 3.20 1.68
CA PHE A 307 20.23 4.48 2.24
C PHE A 307 19.17 5.13 1.33
N SER A 308 18.01 5.49 1.89
CA SER A 308 16.88 6.02 1.12
C SER A 308 16.37 7.34 1.69
N ILE A 309 15.79 8.15 0.81
CA ILE A 309 15.02 9.33 1.16
C ILE A 309 13.66 9.25 0.48
N LEU A 310 12.65 9.64 1.25
CA LEU A 310 11.32 9.91 0.80
C LEU A 310 10.94 11.35 1.16
N VAL A 311 10.23 12.03 0.26
CA VAL A 311 9.78 13.40 0.33
C VAL A 311 8.31 13.43 -0.07
N SER A 312 7.48 14.02 0.79
CA SER A 312 6.04 14.16 0.60
C SER A 312 5.61 15.63 0.76
N PRO A 313 4.73 16.15 -0.11
CA PRO A 313 4.17 15.47 -1.28
C PRO A 313 5.18 15.38 -2.44
N SER A 314 4.99 14.42 -3.36
CA SER A 314 5.78 14.27 -4.59
C SER A 314 5.44 15.32 -5.66
N ASP A 315 4.24 15.91 -5.56
CA ASP A 315 3.79 17.03 -6.37
C ASP A 315 3.29 18.15 -5.45
N ALA A 316 3.66 19.39 -5.74
CA ALA A 316 3.26 20.54 -4.93
C ALA A 316 2.83 21.74 -5.77
N LEU A 317 2.00 22.59 -5.19
CA LEU A 317 1.45 23.74 -5.90
C LEU A 317 2.53 24.82 -6.10
N LYS A 318 2.76 25.18 -7.37
CA LYS A 318 3.59 26.30 -7.80
C LYS A 318 2.79 27.61 -7.76
N GLU A 319 3.31 28.64 -7.07
CA GLU A 319 2.73 29.98 -7.10
C GLU A 319 3.43 30.83 -8.15
N LEU A 320 2.66 31.38 -9.09
CA LEU A 320 3.18 32.32 -10.08
C LEU A 320 3.37 33.70 -9.47
N ALA A 321 4.36 34.43 -9.98
CA ALA A 321 4.55 35.83 -9.67
C ALA A 321 3.40 36.65 -10.26
N THR A 322 2.77 37.49 -9.45
CA THR A 322 1.86 38.52 -9.97
C THR A 322 2.65 39.68 -10.57
N GLU A 323 2.05 40.41 -11.51
CA GLU A 323 2.65 41.61 -12.11
C GLU A 323 3.10 42.61 -11.03
N ARG A 324 2.28 42.80 -10.01
CA ARG A 324 2.59 43.68 -8.88
C ARG A 324 3.79 43.19 -8.06
N GLU A 325 3.91 41.88 -7.83
CA GLU A 325 5.05 41.32 -7.10
C GLU A 325 6.35 41.48 -7.88
N TRP A 326 6.30 41.32 -9.22
CA TRP A 326 7.46 41.50 -10.09
C TRP A 326 7.94 42.96 -10.12
N GLN A 327 7.01 43.91 -10.12
CA GLN A 327 7.34 45.33 -10.05
C GLN A 327 7.93 45.74 -8.69
N GLN A 328 7.56 45.05 -7.61
CA GLN A 328 7.99 45.39 -6.24
C GLN A 328 9.25 44.63 -5.79
N LYS A 329 9.50 43.43 -6.32
CA LYS A 329 10.62 42.58 -5.93
C LYS A 329 11.27 41.98 -7.18
N LYS A 330 12.60 42.09 -7.28
CA LYS A 330 13.39 41.53 -8.38
C LYS A 330 13.24 39.99 -8.51
N THR A 331 12.91 39.30 -7.42
CA THR A 331 12.62 37.85 -7.40
C THR A 331 11.66 37.52 -6.25
N PRO A 332 10.33 37.54 -6.48
CA PRO A 332 9.37 37.20 -5.43
C PRO A 332 9.47 35.70 -5.07
N THR A 333 9.19 35.35 -3.81
CA THR A 333 9.27 33.97 -3.31
C THR A 333 7.98 33.56 -2.59
N TYR A 334 7.81 32.25 -2.39
CA TYR A 334 6.77 31.67 -1.57
C TYR A 334 7.31 30.47 -0.79
N LYS A 335 6.69 30.17 0.36
CA LYS A 335 7.09 29.05 1.21
C LYS A 335 6.28 27.80 0.88
N ARG A 336 6.95 26.65 0.86
CA ARG A 336 6.32 25.32 0.82
C ARG A 336 6.93 24.39 1.86
N ARG A 337 6.08 23.53 2.42
CA ARG A 337 6.48 22.53 3.41
C ARG A 337 6.59 21.16 2.75
N PHE A 338 7.62 20.42 3.11
CA PHE A 338 7.83 19.04 2.68
C PHE A 338 8.16 18.19 3.90
N HIS A 339 7.49 17.06 4.03
CA HIS A 339 7.86 16.03 5.00
C HIS A 339 8.91 15.13 4.38
N ILE A 340 9.98 14.85 5.11
CA ILE A 340 11.02 13.92 4.68
C ILE A 340 11.11 12.75 5.63
N VAL A 341 11.38 11.57 5.07
CA VAL A 341 11.72 10.35 5.79
C VAL A 341 13.01 9.82 5.19
N MET A 342 14.04 9.61 6.00
CA MET A 342 15.27 8.97 5.57
C MET A 342 15.45 7.66 6.33
N ARG A 343 15.97 6.64 5.64
CA ARG A 343 16.22 5.32 6.23
C ARG A 343 17.69 4.96 6.16
N ASN A 344 18.21 4.48 7.27
CA ASN A 344 19.57 3.98 7.39
C ASN A 344 19.55 2.46 7.58
N PRO A 345 19.95 1.66 6.57
CA PRO A 345 19.93 0.21 6.68
C PRO A 345 20.95 -0.34 7.69
N THR A 346 22.01 0.42 8.03
CA THR A 346 23.06 -0.07 8.94
C THR A 346 22.65 -0.02 10.40
N GLN A 347 21.61 0.74 10.74
CA GLN A 347 21.19 1.01 12.12
C GLN A 347 22.31 1.50 13.05
N LYS A 348 23.37 2.09 12.48
CA LYS A 348 24.47 2.71 13.21
C LYS A 348 24.36 4.23 13.17
N ILE A 349 25.32 4.90 13.81
CA ILE A 349 25.43 6.35 13.73
C ILE A 349 25.84 6.72 12.31
N LEU A 350 25.04 7.53 11.62
CA LEU A 350 25.27 7.90 10.22
C LEU A 350 24.96 9.38 10.00
N PRO A 351 25.98 10.22 9.78
CA PRO A 351 25.78 11.59 9.31
C PRO A 351 25.28 11.63 7.86
N VAL A 352 24.37 12.56 7.56
CA VAL A 352 23.78 12.75 6.23
C VAL A 352 23.69 14.25 5.93
N ILE A 353 24.11 14.64 4.72
CA ILE A 353 23.92 15.99 4.20
C ILE A 353 22.75 15.96 3.22
N LEU A 354 21.68 16.68 3.54
CA LEU A 354 20.57 16.90 2.62
C LEU A 354 20.73 18.25 1.93
N SER A 355 20.67 18.26 0.60
CA SER A 355 20.61 19.47 -0.21
C SER A 355 19.33 19.48 -1.04
N VAL A 356 18.63 20.62 -1.06
CA VAL A 356 17.47 20.86 -1.92
C VAL A 356 17.86 21.89 -2.95
N SER A 357 17.67 21.57 -4.23
CA SER A 357 18.02 22.47 -5.34
C SER A 357 16.92 22.56 -6.37
N SER A 358 16.92 23.65 -7.13
CA SER A 358 16.06 23.86 -8.29
C SER A 358 16.81 24.64 -9.35
N SER A 359 16.69 24.24 -10.62
CA SER A 359 17.37 24.90 -11.75
C SER A 359 18.87 25.13 -11.52
N GLY A 360 19.55 24.16 -10.88
CA GLY A 360 20.98 24.25 -10.56
C GLY A 360 21.34 25.12 -9.35
N LYS A 361 20.37 25.79 -8.72
CA LYS A 361 20.59 26.62 -7.53
C LYS A 361 20.20 25.85 -6.26
N THR A 362 21.08 25.83 -5.26
CA THR A 362 20.78 25.28 -3.94
C THR A 362 19.86 26.23 -3.17
N LEU A 363 18.70 25.71 -2.74
CA LEU A 363 17.70 26.43 -1.96
C LEU A 363 17.86 26.17 -0.46
N LEU A 364 18.26 24.96 -0.08
CA LEU A 364 18.49 24.56 1.30
C LEU A 364 19.61 23.53 1.38
N ARG A 365 20.44 23.62 2.42
CA ARG A 365 21.39 22.59 2.82
C ARG A 365 21.23 22.37 4.33
N LYS A 366 20.99 21.13 4.75
CA LYS A 366 20.79 20.77 6.16
C LYS A 366 21.49 19.46 6.48
N GLU A 367 22.10 19.39 7.64
CA GLU A 367 22.81 18.21 8.13
C GLU A 367 21.91 17.44 9.11
N PHE A 368 21.96 16.12 9.01
CA PHE A 368 21.24 15.17 9.83
C PHE A 368 22.21 14.12 10.37
N VAL A 369 21.88 13.54 11.51
CA VAL A 369 22.67 12.44 12.09
C VAL A 369 21.71 11.37 12.59
N PHE A 370 21.78 10.17 12.02
CA PHE A 370 21.15 8.99 12.61
C PHE A 370 21.91 8.66 13.90
N GLY A 371 21.19 8.53 15.01
CA GLY A 371 21.80 8.36 16.32
C GLY A 371 20.76 8.22 17.43
N GLY A 372 21.21 7.91 18.65
CA GLY A 372 20.32 7.70 19.79
C GLY A 372 19.27 6.62 19.51
N THR A 373 17.99 6.97 19.65
CA THR A 373 16.84 6.09 19.36
C THR A 373 16.49 6.03 17.86
N ASN A 374 17.04 6.91 17.03
CA ASN A 374 16.66 7.11 15.63
C ASN A 374 17.74 6.58 14.66
N LYS A 375 18.36 5.44 14.98
CA LYS A 375 19.45 4.89 14.16
C LYS A 375 19.01 4.30 12.83
N ALA A 376 17.76 3.84 12.73
CA ALA A 376 17.21 3.23 11.52
C ALA A 376 16.40 4.21 10.66
N ARG A 377 15.78 5.22 11.28
CA ARG A 377 14.83 6.13 10.62
C ARG A 377 14.92 7.52 11.19
N LEU A 378 14.93 8.52 10.31
CA LEU A 378 14.80 9.94 10.64
C LEU A 378 13.61 10.53 9.88
N THR A 379 12.88 11.42 10.54
CA THR A 379 11.81 12.20 9.93
C THR A 379 11.98 13.67 10.26
N ASP A 380 11.62 14.55 9.33
CA ASP A 380 11.65 16.01 9.54
C ASP A 380 10.65 16.72 8.63
N THR A 381 10.31 17.97 8.95
CA THR A 381 9.50 18.83 8.10
C THR A 381 10.32 20.06 7.69
N LEU A 382 10.58 20.17 6.39
CA LEU A 382 11.33 21.28 5.82
C LEU A 382 10.38 22.35 5.30
N THR A 383 10.70 23.62 5.54
CA THR A 383 10.06 24.75 4.85
C THR A 383 11.07 25.35 3.88
N ILE A 384 10.76 25.31 2.59
CA ILE A 384 11.61 25.79 1.51
C ILE A 384 11.04 27.10 0.97
N ASP A 385 11.87 28.14 0.90
CA ASP A 385 11.58 29.36 0.15
C ASP A 385 11.88 29.11 -1.33
N ILE A 386 10.83 29.16 -2.16
CA ILE A 386 10.90 28.88 -3.59
C ILE A 386 10.67 30.17 -4.37
N GLU A 387 11.48 30.41 -5.38
CA GLU A 387 11.32 31.57 -6.28
C GLU A 387 10.06 31.40 -7.13
N LYS A 388 9.26 32.47 -7.19
CA LYS A 388 8.16 32.58 -8.13
C LYS A 388 8.71 32.98 -9.49
N ASP A 389 8.21 32.35 -10.52
CA ASP A 389 8.37 32.78 -11.90
C ASP A 389 7.00 33.07 -12.54
N THR A 390 7.00 33.54 -13.78
CA THR A 390 5.78 33.77 -14.57
C THR A 390 5.42 32.58 -15.47
N SER A 391 6.26 31.54 -15.50
CA SER A 391 6.11 30.39 -16.37
C SER A 391 5.16 29.36 -15.79
N ARG A 392 4.17 28.96 -16.59
CA ARG A 392 3.27 27.85 -16.25
C ARG A 392 3.92 26.46 -16.40
N LEU A 393 5.16 26.39 -16.88
CA LEU A 393 5.86 25.11 -16.99
C LEU A 393 6.18 24.56 -15.59
N PRO A 394 6.09 23.22 -15.42
CA PRO A 394 6.50 22.58 -14.18
C PRO A 394 7.95 22.89 -13.83
N GLN A 395 8.24 23.02 -12.54
CA GLN A 395 9.58 23.22 -11.99
C GLN A 395 9.94 22.01 -11.12
N LEU A 396 11.17 21.52 -11.21
CA LEU A 396 11.63 20.40 -10.38
C LEU A 396 12.41 20.91 -9.16
N LEU A 397 12.11 20.31 -8.00
CA LEU A 397 12.99 20.34 -6.84
C LEU A 397 13.71 18.99 -6.75
N ILE A 398 15.02 19.03 -6.52
CA ILE A 398 15.86 17.85 -6.32
C ILE A 398 16.27 17.82 -4.85
N PHE A 399 15.80 16.80 -4.13
CA PHE A 399 16.24 16.48 -2.78
C PHE A 399 17.35 15.44 -2.89
N ASP A 400 18.57 15.83 -2.56
CA ASP A 400 19.78 14.99 -2.62
C ASP A 400 20.29 14.74 -1.20
N ALA A 401 20.09 13.53 -0.71
CA ALA A 401 20.50 13.08 0.62
C ALA A 401 21.75 12.21 0.49
N LYS A 402 22.87 12.72 0.99
CA LYS A 402 24.18 12.06 0.90
C LYS A 402 24.65 11.57 2.28
N PRO A 403 24.72 10.26 2.52
CA PRO A 403 25.46 9.70 3.64
C PRO A 403 26.93 10.08 3.57
N VAL A 404 27.53 10.44 4.71
CA VAL A 404 28.94 10.86 4.78
C VAL A 404 29.63 10.27 6.01
N GLY A 405 30.96 10.18 5.93
CA GLY A 405 31.81 9.67 7.01
C GLY A 405 32.10 8.17 6.88
N ALA A 406 32.93 7.67 7.80
CA ALA A 406 33.48 6.31 7.76
C ALA A 406 32.41 5.22 7.61
N GLU A 407 31.30 5.31 8.36
CA GLU A 407 30.24 4.30 8.28
C GLU A 407 29.58 4.24 6.88
N ALA A 408 29.45 5.39 6.20
CA ALA A 408 28.91 5.42 4.84
C ALA A 408 29.88 4.75 3.85
N GLU A 409 31.19 4.95 4.03
CA GLU A 409 32.25 4.39 3.19
C GLU A 409 32.38 2.87 3.41
N ASP A 410 32.46 2.46 4.68
CA ASP A 410 32.59 1.05 5.10
C ASP A 410 31.39 0.22 4.63
N SER A 411 30.18 0.76 4.77
CA SER A 411 28.94 0.12 4.34
C SER A 411 28.59 0.39 2.86
N LYS A 412 29.44 1.09 2.12
CA LYS A 412 29.26 1.43 0.68
C LYS A 412 27.91 2.07 0.36
N LEU A 413 27.42 2.94 1.25
CA LEU A 413 26.12 3.60 1.09
C LEU A 413 26.19 4.64 -0.03
N SER A 414 25.25 4.57 -0.97
CA SER A 414 25.11 5.55 -2.06
C SER A 414 24.19 6.71 -1.66
N PRO A 415 24.35 7.91 -2.25
CA PRO A 415 23.38 8.99 -2.09
C PRO A 415 22.00 8.60 -2.60
N ALA A 416 20.95 9.10 -1.92
CA ALA A 416 19.57 8.93 -2.33
C ALA A 416 19.02 10.25 -2.86
N LYS A 417 18.28 10.20 -3.97
CA LYS A 417 17.68 11.37 -4.60
C LYS A 417 16.19 11.19 -4.78
N GLN A 418 15.44 12.26 -4.56
CA GLN A 418 14.04 12.32 -4.95
C GLN A 418 13.71 13.65 -5.64
N LEU A 419 12.86 13.53 -6.66
CA LEU A 419 12.32 14.67 -7.40
C LEU A 419 10.94 15.01 -6.86
N VAL A 420 10.69 16.30 -6.67
CA VAL A 420 9.36 16.85 -6.41
C VAL A 420 8.99 17.79 -7.55
N THR A 421 7.81 17.61 -8.14
CA THR A 421 7.34 18.46 -9.23
C THR A 421 6.45 19.58 -8.69
N LEU A 422 6.83 20.81 -8.98
CA LEU A 422 6.02 21.99 -8.71
C LEU A 422 5.16 22.31 -9.93
N LYS A 423 3.83 22.27 -9.78
CA LYS A 423 2.88 22.45 -10.88
C LYS A 423 1.92 23.60 -10.60
N THR A 424 1.49 24.31 -11.64
CA THR A 424 0.41 25.31 -11.53
C THR A 424 -0.92 24.67 -11.88
N VAL A 425 -1.98 25.02 -11.13
CA VAL A 425 -3.36 24.71 -11.52
C VAL A 425 -4.16 26.00 -11.54
N ASP A 426 -4.69 26.34 -12.72
CA ASP A 426 -5.54 27.53 -12.90
C ASP A 426 -6.96 27.20 -12.44
N ALA A 427 -7.19 27.39 -11.14
CA ALA A 427 -8.49 27.15 -10.52
C ALA A 427 -8.78 28.21 -9.46
N LYS A 428 -10.05 28.60 -9.40
CA LYS A 428 -10.60 29.62 -8.52
C LYS A 428 -11.61 28.99 -7.57
N CYS A 429 -11.77 29.58 -6.40
CA CYS A 429 -12.85 29.28 -5.48
C CYS A 429 -13.62 30.56 -5.17
N SER A 430 -14.91 30.44 -4.88
CA SER A 430 -15.71 31.58 -4.46
C SER A 430 -15.12 32.19 -3.18
N PRO A 431 -14.89 33.51 -3.11
CA PRO A 431 -14.39 34.16 -1.90
C PRO A 431 -15.40 34.13 -0.75
N SER A 432 -16.68 33.83 -1.04
CA SER A 432 -17.72 33.63 -0.03
C SER A 432 -17.85 32.19 0.46
N ALA A 433 -17.03 31.26 -0.04
CA ALA A 433 -17.03 29.87 0.42
C ALA A 433 -16.66 29.80 1.90
N ARG A 434 -17.51 29.14 2.69
CA ARG A 434 -17.30 28.84 4.11
C ARG A 434 -17.38 27.33 4.26
N ILE A 435 -16.22 26.69 4.33
CA ILE A 435 -16.12 25.23 4.19
C ILE A 435 -16.09 24.58 5.57
N GLY A 436 -17.01 23.65 5.83
CA GLY A 436 -16.87 22.67 6.90
C GLY A 436 -16.20 21.41 6.36
N LEU A 437 -15.20 20.87 7.07
CA LEU A 437 -14.53 19.63 6.69
C LEU A 437 -14.64 18.59 7.80
N VAL A 438 -15.39 17.53 7.56
CA VAL A 438 -15.42 16.32 8.39
C VAL A 438 -14.35 15.38 7.84
N ASN A 439 -13.14 15.44 8.40
CA ASN A 439 -11.99 14.64 7.96
C ASN A 439 -12.00 13.22 8.53
N THR A 440 -11.27 12.32 7.86
CA THR A 440 -10.92 10.98 8.36
C THR A 440 -9.40 10.90 8.61
N TYR A 441 -8.75 9.79 8.25
CA TYR A 441 -7.30 9.59 8.40
C TYR A 441 -6.49 10.18 7.24
N ASP A 442 -7.14 10.59 6.14
CA ASP A 442 -6.47 11.19 4.98
C ASP A 442 -6.54 12.73 5.06
N ASN A 443 -5.41 13.39 4.81
CA ASN A 443 -5.28 14.84 4.94
C ASN A 443 -5.38 15.60 3.60
N THR A 444 -5.65 14.91 2.49
CA THR A 444 -5.57 15.50 1.14
C THR A 444 -6.49 16.72 0.98
N LEU A 445 -7.73 16.64 1.48
CA LEU A 445 -8.65 17.79 1.40
C LEU A 445 -8.15 18.99 2.20
N GLU A 446 -7.64 18.76 3.41
CA GLU A 446 -7.07 19.78 4.26
C GLU A 446 -5.86 20.45 3.60
N ASP A 447 -4.97 19.66 3.02
CA ASP A 447 -3.77 20.13 2.33
C ASP A 447 -4.14 20.98 1.09
N ILE A 448 -5.11 20.52 0.28
CA ILE A 448 -5.57 21.30 -0.88
C ILE A 448 -6.24 22.60 -0.45
N PHE A 449 -7.07 22.58 0.59
CA PHE A 449 -7.69 23.81 1.10
C PHE A 449 -6.65 24.80 1.61
N ARG A 450 -5.57 24.33 2.24
CA ARG A 450 -4.43 25.18 2.66
C ARG A 450 -3.65 25.71 1.47
N ASP A 451 -3.32 24.86 0.49
CA ASP A 451 -2.54 25.23 -0.68
C ASP A 451 -3.23 26.31 -1.52
N PHE A 452 -4.56 26.20 -1.67
CA PHE A 452 -5.39 27.21 -2.33
C PHE A 452 -5.85 28.35 -1.40
N LYS A 453 -5.36 28.38 -0.15
CA LYS A 453 -5.61 29.44 0.84
C LYS A 453 -7.11 29.67 1.11
N LEU A 454 -7.88 28.58 1.13
CA LEU A 454 -9.33 28.60 1.39
C LEU A 454 -9.63 28.73 2.89
N LYS A 455 -10.76 29.37 3.20
CA LYS A 455 -11.27 29.42 4.58
C LYS A 455 -12.08 28.16 4.87
N PHE A 456 -11.56 27.31 5.76
CA PHE A 456 -12.25 26.10 6.20
C PHE A 456 -12.13 25.91 7.71
N THR A 457 -13.08 25.16 8.26
CA THR A 457 -13.08 24.71 9.66
C THR A 457 -13.15 23.20 9.67
N VAL A 458 -12.21 22.54 10.35
CA VAL A 458 -12.30 21.10 10.62
C VAL A 458 -13.40 20.87 11.64
N LEU A 459 -14.33 19.99 11.30
CA LEU A 459 -15.45 19.55 12.12
C LEU A 459 -15.09 18.20 12.75
N ASP A 460 -14.26 18.25 13.79
CA ASP A 460 -14.05 17.10 14.68
C ASP A 460 -15.36 16.73 15.41
N SER A 461 -15.35 15.65 16.20
CA SER A 461 -16.57 15.14 16.84
C SER A 461 -17.26 16.19 17.72
N ALA A 462 -16.49 16.95 18.51
CA ALA A 462 -17.03 17.95 19.43
C ALA A 462 -17.57 19.19 18.67
N THR A 463 -16.85 19.62 17.65
CA THR A 463 -17.25 20.76 16.80
C THR A 463 -18.46 20.40 15.95
N LEU A 464 -18.53 19.20 15.38
CA LEU A 464 -19.70 18.74 14.62
C LEU A 464 -20.97 18.73 15.49
N GLU A 465 -20.84 18.31 16.75
CA GLU A 465 -21.95 18.28 17.71
C GLU A 465 -22.38 19.69 18.16
N SER A 466 -21.44 20.59 18.44
CA SER A 466 -21.73 21.90 19.02
C SER A 466 -21.94 23.04 18.01
N ALA A 467 -21.33 23.00 16.83
CA ALA A 467 -21.33 24.13 15.89
C ALA A 467 -22.69 24.35 15.21
N ASP A 468 -23.02 25.62 14.92
CA ASP A 468 -24.12 25.95 14.00
C ASP A 468 -23.68 25.74 12.55
N LEU A 469 -24.21 24.70 11.90
CA LEU A 469 -23.85 24.31 10.54
C LEU A 469 -24.23 25.37 9.50
N LYS A 470 -25.15 26.30 9.80
CA LYS A 470 -25.54 27.42 8.91
C LYS A 470 -24.39 28.38 8.60
N ASN A 471 -23.33 28.31 9.41
CA ASN A 471 -22.10 29.06 9.17
C ASN A 471 -21.29 28.53 7.98
N PHE A 472 -21.62 27.36 7.43
CA PHE A 472 -20.95 26.77 6.28
C PHE A 472 -21.82 26.87 5.03
N SER A 473 -21.22 27.26 3.91
CA SER A 473 -21.86 27.17 2.59
C SER A 473 -21.89 25.74 2.07
N VAL A 474 -20.93 24.94 2.50
CA VAL A 474 -20.78 23.54 2.12
C VAL A 474 -20.06 22.78 3.23
N ILE A 475 -20.46 21.55 3.47
CA ILE A 475 -19.76 20.61 4.35
C ILE A 475 -19.28 19.44 3.51
N PHE A 476 -17.96 19.22 3.50
CA PHE A 476 -17.34 18.05 2.92
C PHE A 476 -17.20 16.96 3.98
N PHE A 477 -17.61 15.75 3.62
CA PHE A 477 -17.33 14.54 4.34
C PHE A 477 -16.30 13.75 3.54
N ASP A 478 -15.16 13.54 4.17
CA ASP A 478 -14.01 12.88 3.56
C ASP A 478 -14.29 11.39 3.27
N LEU A 479 -13.36 10.74 2.57
CA LEU A 479 -13.45 9.33 2.21
C LEU A 479 -13.73 8.45 3.42
N ARG A 480 -14.55 7.42 3.25
CA ARG A 480 -14.91 6.42 4.25
C ARG A 480 -15.46 6.98 5.57
N THR A 481 -15.98 8.20 5.58
CA THR A 481 -16.63 8.81 6.77
C THR A 481 -17.58 7.85 7.50
N GLY A 482 -18.41 7.07 6.79
CA GLY A 482 -19.36 6.14 7.40
C GLY A 482 -18.72 5.06 8.27
N GLY A 483 -17.46 4.69 8.00
CA GLY A 483 -16.71 3.68 8.75
C GLY A 483 -15.85 4.24 9.89
N TYR A 484 -15.48 5.53 9.83
CA TYR A 484 -14.50 6.14 10.74
C TYR A 484 -15.08 7.25 11.62
N ARG A 485 -16.27 7.75 11.29
CA ARG A 485 -16.93 8.84 12.00
C ARG A 485 -18.30 8.40 12.52
N PRO A 486 -18.35 7.57 13.57
CA PRO A 486 -19.62 7.14 14.17
C PRO A 486 -20.42 8.32 14.75
N ASP A 487 -19.77 9.43 15.05
CA ASP A 487 -20.40 10.71 15.40
C ASP A 487 -21.23 11.29 14.25
N VAL A 488 -20.84 11.12 12.99
CA VAL A 488 -21.64 11.55 11.83
C VAL A 488 -22.97 10.80 11.77
N VAL A 489 -22.95 9.49 12.05
CA VAL A 489 -24.17 8.68 12.14
C VAL A 489 -25.08 9.15 13.28
N ARG A 490 -24.50 9.55 14.43
CA ARG A 490 -25.27 10.11 15.56
C ARG A 490 -25.86 11.49 15.26
N GLN A 491 -25.15 12.31 14.48
CA GLN A 491 -25.55 13.68 14.13
C GLN A 491 -26.35 13.76 12.82
N SER A 492 -26.82 12.63 12.27
CA SER A 492 -27.53 12.55 10.98
C SER A 492 -28.69 13.54 10.87
N LYS A 493 -29.53 13.64 11.92
CA LYS A 493 -30.65 14.59 11.95
C LYS A 493 -30.18 16.03 11.76
N LYS A 494 -29.14 16.45 12.50
CA LYS A 494 -28.58 17.80 12.42
C LYS A 494 -28.04 18.11 11.02
N ILE A 495 -27.41 17.12 10.39
CA ILE A 495 -26.88 17.23 9.02
C ILE A 495 -28.03 17.34 8.01
N PHE A 496 -29.07 16.52 8.14
CA PHE A 496 -30.24 16.59 7.25
C PHE A 496 -31.02 17.89 7.42
N ASP A 497 -31.21 18.37 8.65
CA ASP A 497 -31.82 19.67 8.94
C ASP A 497 -31.01 20.81 8.28
N TYR A 498 -29.67 20.73 8.27
CA TYR A 498 -28.80 21.69 7.59
C TYR A 498 -29.01 21.70 6.07
N ILE A 499 -29.09 20.52 5.45
CA ILE A 499 -29.34 20.42 4.00
C ILE A 499 -30.74 20.94 3.68
N GLU A 500 -31.76 20.52 4.43
CA GLU A 500 -33.15 20.93 4.21
C GLU A 500 -33.31 22.46 4.23
N GLN A 501 -32.53 23.14 5.08
CA GLN A 501 -32.52 24.61 5.22
C GLN A 501 -31.65 25.35 4.20
N GLY A 502 -31.08 24.68 3.19
CA GLY A 502 -30.33 25.31 2.10
C GLY A 502 -28.83 25.03 2.08
N GLY A 503 -28.34 24.23 3.02
CA GLY A 503 -26.94 23.80 3.10
C GLY A 503 -26.55 22.84 1.98
N ASN A 504 -25.26 22.79 1.65
CA ASN A 504 -24.72 21.85 0.67
C ASN A 504 -23.85 20.80 1.36
N VAL A 505 -24.08 19.54 1.07
CA VAL A 505 -23.26 18.42 1.56
C VAL A 505 -22.60 17.71 0.39
N VAL A 506 -21.30 17.45 0.53
CA VAL A 506 -20.52 16.64 -0.40
C VAL A 506 -19.94 15.46 0.36
N MET A 507 -20.40 14.26 0.04
CA MET A 507 -19.97 13.00 0.63
C MET A 507 -19.05 12.27 -0.34
N PHE A 508 -17.80 12.05 0.05
CA PHE A 508 -16.87 11.24 -0.74
C PHE A 508 -17.11 9.75 -0.51
N TYR A 509 -16.48 8.93 -1.35
CA TYR A 509 -16.76 7.50 -1.43
C TYR A 509 -16.64 6.79 -0.07
N ASN A 510 -17.40 5.71 0.09
CA ASN A 510 -17.35 4.83 1.25
C ASN A 510 -17.31 3.37 0.77
N LYS A 511 -16.73 2.45 1.55
CA LYS A 511 -16.82 1.02 1.20
C LYS A 511 -18.22 0.50 1.54
N PRO A 512 -18.68 -0.60 0.91
CA PRO A 512 -19.96 -1.21 1.24
C PRO A 512 -20.16 -1.51 2.72
N GLN A 513 -19.13 -2.04 3.39
CA GLN A 513 -19.18 -2.34 4.83
C GLN A 513 -19.24 -1.09 5.72
N ASP A 514 -18.74 0.05 5.25
CA ASP A 514 -18.77 1.31 5.99
C ASP A 514 -20.14 2.01 5.88
N TRP A 515 -20.83 1.77 4.76
CA TRP A 515 -22.01 2.52 4.35
C TRP A 515 -23.31 1.76 4.59
N ASN A 516 -23.43 0.54 4.06
CA ASN A 516 -24.73 -0.10 3.84
C ASN A 516 -25.49 -0.37 5.14
N ALA A 517 -24.78 -0.57 6.26
CA ALA A 517 -25.40 -0.79 7.58
C ALA A 517 -26.05 0.47 8.19
N ASN A 518 -25.68 1.67 7.72
CA ASN A 518 -26.17 2.96 8.23
C ASN A 518 -26.61 3.90 7.10
N ALA A 519 -26.95 3.37 5.92
CA ALA A 519 -27.21 4.16 4.72
C ALA A 519 -28.34 5.19 4.91
N ASP A 520 -29.37 4.82 5.67
CA ASP A 520 -30.52 5.66 6.06
C ASP A 520 -30.14 6.87 6.93
N LYS A 521 -28.99 6.81 7.61
CA LYS A 521 -28.46 7.89 8.44
C LYS A 521 -27.37 8.70 7.75
N LEU A 522 -26.84 8.21 6.62
CA LEU A 522 -25.73 8.83 5.91
C LEU A 522 -26.18 9.58 4.65
N ALA A 523 -27.34 9.22 4.09
CA ALA A 523 -27.93 9.90 2.93
C ALA A 523 -29.43 10.15 3.10
N PRO A 524 -29.95 11.28 2.59
CA PRO A 524 -31.38 11.63 2.71
C PRO A 524 -32.30 10.74 1.86
N TYR A 525 -31.77 10.13 0.80
CA TYR A 525 -32.46 9.15 -0.03
C TYR A 525 -31.60 7.88 -0.18
N PRO A 526 -32.22 6.70 -0.40
CA PRO A 526 -31.51 5.43 -0.49
C PRO A 526 -30.35 5.45 -1.48
N ILE A 527 -29.20 4.93 -1.04
CA ILE A 527 -28.01 4.62 -1.84
C ILE A 527 -27.50 3.27 -1.33
N LEU A 528 -27.44 2.25 -2.19
CA LEU A 528 -26.78 0.99 -1.89
C LEU A 528 -25.39 0.99 -2.54
N MET A 529 -24.36 0.84 -1.72
CA MET A 529 -23.00 0.75 -2.21
C MET A 529 -22.65 -0.66 -2.68
N THR A 530 -21.98 -0.76 -3.83
CA THR A 530 -21.52 -2.03 -4.40
C THR A 530 -19.99 -2.08 -4.45
N ASN A 531 -19.44 -3.20 -4.92
CA ASN A 531 -18.01 -3.33 -5.20
C ASN A 531 -17.64 -2.95 -6.65
N GLU A 532 -18.60 -2.43 -7.43
CA GLU A 532 -18.35 -1.96 -8.80
C GLU A 532 -17.30 -0.85 -8.80
N ARG A 533 -16.44 -0.87 -9.83
CA ARG A 533 -15.32 0.06 -10.01
C ARG A 533 -15.09 0.34 -11.49
N VAL A 534 -14.53 1.50 -11.77
CA VAL A 534 -13.95 1.86 -13.08
C VAL A 534 -12.45 1.99 -12.84
N THR A 535 -11.71 0.96 -13.22
CA THR A 535 -10.29 0.76 -12.89
C THR A 535 -9.37 1.38 -13.91
N GLU A 536 -9.81 1.50 -15.17
CA GLU A 536 -9.02 2.06 -16.26
C GLU A 536 -8.90 3.57 -16.13
N GLU A 537 -7.68 4.07 -15.98
CA GLU A 537 -7.45 5.51 -15.83
C GLU A 537 -7.79 6.31 -17.09
N THR A 538 -7.79 5.66 -18.25
CA THR A 538 -8.11 6.26 -19.53
C THR A 538 -9.58 6.13 -19.91
N ALA A 539 -10.42 5.50 -19.07
CA ALA A 539 -11.85 5.39 -19.34
C ALA A 539 -12.46 6.77 -19.62
N THR A 540 -13.20 6.87 -20.74
CA THR A 540 -13.74 8.14 -21.20
C THR A 540 -14.78 8.67 -20.23
N VAL A 541 -14.59 9.90 -19.76
CA VAL A 541 -15.54 10.57 -18.87
C VAL A 541 -16.60 11.29 -19.69
N LYS A 542 -17.84 10.82 -19.61
CA LYS A 542 -19.00 11.48 -20.26
C LYS A 542 -19.77 12.31 -19.24
N LEU A 543 -19.91 13.61 -19.51
CA LEU A 543 -20.79 14.49 -18.75
C LEU A 543 -22.24 14.23 -19.16
N LEU A 544 -23.06 13.77 -18.23
CA LEU A 544 -24.49 13.54 -18.49
C LEU A 544 -25.30 14.84 -18.40
N GLN A 545 -24.81 15.79 -17.61
CA GLN A 545 -25.38 17.11 -17.40
C GLN A 545 -24.30 18.18 -17.64
N PRO A 546 -23.88 18.43 -18.90
CA PRO A 546 -22.70 19.24 -19.21
C PRO A 546 -22.83 20.70 -18.77
N GLU A 547 -24.05 21.22 -18.66
CA GLU A 547 -24.32 22.60 -18.20
C GLU A 547 -24.38 22.72 -16.66
N HIS A 548 -24.25 21.62 -15.93
CA HIS A 548 -24.35 21.63 -14.47
C HIS A 548 -23.28 22.56 -13.86
N PRO A 549 -23.59 23.37 -12.83
CA PRO A 549 -22.63 24.29 -12.21
C PRO A 549 -21.34 23.62 -11.73
N TYR A 550 -21.39 22.35 -11.33
CA TYR A 550 -20.20 21.59 -10.91
C TYR A 550 -19.13 21.44 -12.00
N PHE A 551 -19.49 21.58 -13.28
CA PHE A 551 -18.54 21.53 -14.40
C PHE A 551 -18.20 22.90 -14.98
N ASN A 552 -18.89 23.97 -14.54
CA ASN A 552 -18.81 25.27 -15.21
C ASN A 552 -18.51 26.46 -14.29
N LYS A 553 -18.72 26.35 -12.97
CA LYS A 553 -18.62 27.50 -12.05
C LYS A 553 -17.92 27.18 -10.72
N PRO A 554 -16.92 28.00 -10.31
CA PRO A 554 -16.33 29.12 -11.05
C PRO A 554 -15.35 28.68 -12.15
N ASN A 555 -15.02 27.39 -12.22
CA ASN A 555 -14.07 26.84 -13.18
C ASN A 555 -14.80 26.01 -14.23
N LYS A 556 -14.51 26.27 -15.50
CA LYS A 556 -14.93 25.37 -16.58
C LYS A 556 -14.01 24.16 -16.62
N ILE A 557 -14.60 22.97 -16.59
CA ILE A 557 -13.91 21.69 -16.74
C ILE A 557 -14.01 21.29 -18.22
N LEU A 558 -12.86 21.23 -18.87
CA LEU A 558 -12.72 20.85 -20.27
C LEU A 558 -12.47 19.33 -20.39
N PRO A 559 -12.67 18.73 -21.57
CA PRO A 559 -12.35 17.32 -21.80
C PRO A 559 -10.93 16.95 -21.37
N ASP A 560 -9.94 17.78 -21.72
CA ASP A 560 -8.53 17.53 -21.37
C ASP A 560 -8.24 17.66 -19.88
N ASP A 561 -9.10 18.33 -19.10
CA ASP A 561 -8.95 18.40 -17.64
C ASP A 561 -9.16 17.03 -16.99
N TRP A 562 -9.66 16.00 -17.70
CA TRP A 562 -9.78 14.63 -17.21
C TRP A 562 -8.54 13.76 -17.49
N ASN A 563 -7.54 14.27 -18.21
CA ASN A 563 -6.32 13.55 -18.57
C ASN A 563 -5.34 13.46 -17.38
N GLY A 564 -4.42 12.50 -17.42
CA GLY A 564 -3.41 12.31 -16.37
C GLY A 564 -3.99 11.81 -15.04
N TRP A 565 -5.16 11.16 -15.09
CA TRP A 565 -5.71 10.43 -13.96
C TRP A 565 -4.79 9.25 -13.63
N ILE A 566 -4.61 8.96 -12.34
CA ILE A 566 -3.72 7.91 -11.86
C ILE A 566 -4.46 6.91 -10.99
N GLN A 567 -4.33 5.62 -11.29
CA GLN A 567 -5.16 4.56 -10.75
C GLN A 567 -6.68 4.83 -10.93
N GLU A 568 -7.51 3.79 -10.87
CA GLU A 568 -8.98 3.81 -10.77
C GLU A 568 -9.69 5.19 -10.89
N ARG A 569 -10.59 5.32 -11.88
CA ARG A 569 -11.47 6.50 -12.01
C ARG A 569 -12.48 6.61 -10.87
N SER A 570 -13.19 5.52 -10.61
CA SER A 570 -14.30 5.46 -9.64
C SER A 570 -14.26 4.17 -8.85
N ILE A 571 -14.58 4.25 -7.55
CA ILE A 571 -14.50 3.13 -6.63
C ILE A 571 -15.77 3.00 -5.81
N TYR A 572 -16.23 1.75 -5.65
CA TYR A 572 -17.44 1.42 -4.90
C TYR A 572 -18.66 2.19 -5.42
N LEU A 573 -19.05 1.95 -6.67
CA LEU A 573 -20.16 2.69 -7.26
C LEU A 573 -21.49 2.30 -6.59
N PRO A 574 -22.40 3.27 -6.36
CA PRO A 574 -23.78 2.97 -6.01
C PRO A 574 -24.47 2.10 -7.05
N SER A 575 -25.38 1.24 -6.61
CA SER A 575 -26.19 0.40 -7.49
C SER A 575 -26.96 1.26 -8.50
N ALA A 576 -27.12 0.77 -9.73
CA ALA A 576 -27.95 1.43 -10.75
C ALA A 576 -29.46 1.27 -10.51
N GLU A 577 -29.88 0.26 -9.73
CA GLU A 577 -31.29 -0.08 -9.53
C GLU A 577 -32.00 0.99 -8.70
N ALA A 578 -33.11 1.53 -9.24
CA ALA A 578 -33.90 2.61 -8.63
C ALA A 578 -34.37 2.32 -7.19
N SER A 579 -34.66 1.05 -6.89
CA SER A 579 -35.09 0.60 -5.55
C SER A 579 -33.94 0.59 -4.53
N LYS A 580 -32.70 0.56 -5.00
CA LYS A 580 -31.48 0.52 -4.18
C LYS A 580 -30.76 1.86 -4.13
N THR A 581 -30.80 2.62 -5.23
CA THR A 581 -30.31 3.99 -5.34
C THR A 581 -31.41 4.85 -5.94
N SER A 582 -31.93 5.80 -5.17
CA SER A 582 -33.12 6.57 -5.52
C SER A 582 -32.99 7.36 -6.83
N GLU A 583 -34.05 7.38 -7.64
CA GLU A 583 -34.13 8.19 -8.87
C GLU A 583 -34.12 9.70 -8.63
N LYS A 584 -34.28 10.14 -7.37
CA LYS A 584 -34.13 11.56 -7.00
C LYS A 584 -32.71 12.07 -7.21
N TYR A 585 -31.74 11.16 -7.26
CA TYR A 585 -30.36 11.49 -7.56
C TYR A 585 -30.17 11.67 -9.07
N GLU A 586 -29.89 12.89 -9.47
CA GLU A 586 -29.38 13.21 -10.80
C GLU A 586 -27.98 12.59 -10.96
N ARG A 587 -27.77 11.91 -12.09
CA ARG A 587 -26.49 11.31 -12.46
C ARG A 587 -25.72 12.31 -13.31
N LEU A 588 -24.49 12.63 -12.90
CA LEU A 588 -23.70 13.69 -13.55
C LEU A 588 -22.60 13.15 -14.46
N LEU A 589 -22.08 11.97 -14.16
CA LEU A 589 -21.00 11.33 -14.91
C LEU A 589 -21.36 9.90 -15.30
N SER A 590 -20.87 9.50 -16.48
CA SER A 590 -20.82 8.12 -16.94
C SER A 590 -19.40 7.80 -17.38
N MET A 591 -18.90 6.64 -16.97
CA MET A 591 -17.60 6.10 -17.33
C MET A 591 -17.65 4.59 -17.12
N SER A 592 -16.96 3.85 -17.97
CA SER A 592 -16.91 2.39 -17.94
C SER A 592 -15.55 1.93 -18.44
N ASP A 593 -15.08 0.82 -17.87
CA ASP A 593 -13.89 0.14 -18.38
C ASP A 593 -14.23 -0.52 -19.73
N GLU A 594 -13.20 -0.83 -20.51
CA GLU A 594 -13.40 -1.44 -21.81
C GLU A 594 -14.18 -2.75 -21.70
N ASN A 595 -15.21 -2.92 -22.53
CA ASN A 595 -16.09 -4.09 -22.56
C ASN A 595 -16.93 -4.31 -21.30
N GLU A 596 -17.04 -3.32 -20.42
CA GLU A 596 -17.92 -3.33 -19.26
C GLU A 596 -19.01 -2.23 -19.35
N SER A 597 -20.01 -2.35 -18.48
CA SER A 597 -21.14 -1.40 -18.42
C SER A 597 -21.40 -1.01 -16.96
N GLN A 598 -20.45 -0.29 -16.37
CA GLN A 598 -20.59 0.18 -15.01
C GLN A 598 -21.75 1.18 -14.85
N PRO A 599 -22.40 1.21 -13.67
CA PRO A 599 -23.41 2.20 -13.36
C PRO A 599 -22.91 3.63 -13.54
N SER A 600 -23.75 4.51 -14.08
CA SER A 600 -23.44 5.95 -14.17
C SER A 600 -23.70 6.67 -12.84
N THR A 601 -23.13 6.16 -11.75
CA THR A 601 -23.37 6.62 -10.37
C THR A 601 -22.11 7.14 -9.69
N SER A 602 -21.00 7.31 -10.43
CA SER A 602 -19.73 7.87 -9.92
C SER A 602 -19.86 9.26 -9.31
N PHE A 603 -20.85 10.03 -9.75
CA PHE A 603 -21.12 11.37 -9.28
C PHE A 603 -22.61 11.63 -9.39
N ILE A 604 -23.28 11.68 -8.24
CA ILE A 604 -24.71 11.86 -8.14
C ILE A 604 -25.05 13.01 -7.18
N THR A 605 -26.14 13.72 -7.45
CA THR A 605 -26.61 14.83 -6.59
C THR A 605 -28.12 14.86 -6.54
N ALA A 606 -28.69 15.26 -5.41
CA ALA A 606 -30.12 15.45 -5.25
C ALA A 606 -30.40 16.71 -4.41
N TYR A 607 -31.54 17.34 -4.68
CA TYR A 607 -32.11 18.32 -3.76
C TYR A 607 -32.71 17.61 -2.54
N TYR A 608 -32.50 18.19 -1.37
CA TYR A 608 -33.21 17.82 -0.15
C TYR A 608 -33.62 19.09 0.57
N GLY A 609 -34.92 19.36 0.65
CA GLY A 609 -35.44 20.68 0.97
C GLY A 609 -34.89 21.74 0.01
N LYS A 610 -34.27 22.78 0.56
CA LYS A 610 -33.66 23.87 -0.23
C LYS A 610 -32.22 23.59 -0.64
N GLY A 611 -31.53 22.68 0.04
CA GLY A 611 -30.11 22.40 -0.14
C GLY A 611 -29.83 21.26 -1.10
N THR A 612 -28.56 20.85 -1.14
CA THR A 612 -28.10 19.76 -2.01
C THR A 612 -27.33 18.71 -1.21
N TYR A 613 -27.56 17.44 -1.56
CA TYR A 613 -26.75 16.32 -1.13
C TYR A 613 -26.06 15.71 -2.35
N THR A 614 -24.73 15.71 -2.33
CA THR A 614 -23.89 15.18 -3.39
C THR A 614 -23.09 13.99 -2.89
N TYR A 615 -23.09 12.90 -3.64
CA TYR A 615 -22.25 11.73 -3.40
C TYR A 615 -21.27 11.52 -4.57
N ILE A 616 -19.99 11.29 -4.25
CA ILE A 616 -18.91 11.16 -5.23
C ILE A 616 -18.11 9.89 -4.97
N SER A 617 -18.16 8.95 -5.92
CA SER A 617 -17.38 7.71 -5.93
C SER A 617 -16.08 7.82 -6.69
N LEU A 618 -15.82 8.97 -7.33
CA LEU A 618 -14.52 9.25 -7.97
C LEU A 618 -13.38 9.09 -6.96
N ALA A 619 -12.25 8.52 -7.39
CA ALA A 619 -11.05 8.38 -6.56
C ALA A 619 -10.29 9.72 -6.41
N LEU A 620 -11.00 10.80 -6.06
CA LEU A 620 -10.48 12.18 -6.04
C LEU A 620 -9.28 12.33 -5.11
N TYR A 621 -9.24 11.63 -3.99
CA TYR A 621 -8.12 11.74 -3.04
C TYR A 621 -6.76 11.42 -3.69
N ARG A 622 -6.68 10.47 -4.63
CA ARG A 622 -5.44 10.17 -5.35
C ARG A 622 -5.09 11.30 -6.32
N GLN A 623 -6.08 11.80 -7.03
CA GLN A 623 -5.90 12.81 -8.08
C GLN A 623 -5.52 14.17 -7.50
N LEU A 624 -6.14 14.53 -6.37
CA LEU A 624 -5.91 15.78 -5.67
C LEU A 624 -4.47 15.85 -5.13
N LYS A 625 -3.92 14.73 -4.61
CA LYS A 625 -2.51 14.66 -4.17
C LYS A 625 -1.51 14.99 -5.29
N LEU A 626 -1.86 14.68 -6.55
CA LEU A 626 -1.02 14.99 -7.71
C LEU A 626 -1.38 16.31 -8.40
N LEU A 627 -2.32 17.08 -7.82
CA LEU A 627 -2.86 18.32 -8.37
C LEU A 627 -3.42 18.15 -9.79
N GLN A 628 -4.07 17.02 -10.05
CA GLN A 628 -4.72 16.74 -11.33
C GLN A 628 -5.79 17.81 -11.60
N THR A 629 -5.71 18.47 -12.76
CA THR A 629 -6.40 19.74 -13.00
C THR A 629 -7.93 19.65 -12.88
N GLY A 630 -8.57 18.63 -13.46
CA GLY A 630 -10.02 18.44 -13.38
C GLY A 630 -10.50 18.14 -11.97
N SER A 631 -9.75 17.34 -11.20
CA SER A 631 -10.08 17.01 -9.81
C SER A 631 -10.06 18.25 -8.91
N VAL A 632 -9.06 19.12 -9.08
CA VAL A 632 -8.95 20.39 -8.34
C VAL A 632 -10.06 21.35 -8.75
N LYS A 633 -10.28 21.55 -10.05
CA LYS A 633 -11.37 22.40 -10.55
C LYS A 633 -12.73 21.93 -10.04
N LEU A 634 -12.98 20.62 -10.06
CA LEU A 634 -14.21 20.02 -9.54
C LEU A 634 -14.37 20.27 -8.04
N LEU A 635 -13.33 20.03 -7.24
CA LEU A 635 -13.36 20.30 -5.80
C LEU A 635 -13.67 21.77 -5.50
N LEU A 636 -13.02 22.70 -6.22
CA LEU A 636 -13.27 24.14 -6.01
C LEU A 636 -14.65 24.58 -6.51
N ASN A 637 -15.18 23.95 -7.56
CA ASN A 637 -16.57 24.15 -7.99
C ASN A 637 -17.57 23.68 -6.93
N LEU A 638 -17.36 22.48 -6.36
CA LEU A 638 -18.14 21.97 -5.24
C LEU A 638 -18.06 22.89 -4.01
N ALA A 639 -16.86 23.41 -3.72
CA ALA A 639 -16.65 24.34 -2.60
C ALA A 639 -17.38 25.68 -2.78
N SER A 640 -17.59 26.07 -4.04
CA SER A 640 -18.14 27.39 -4.43
C SER A 640 -19.66 27.42 -4.55
N GLN A 641 -20.35 26.35 -4.19
CA GLN A 641 -21.80 26.30 -4.34
C GLN A 641 -22.49 27.30 -3.42
N PRO A 642 -23.45 28.08 -3.94
CA PRO A 642 -24.17 29.07 -3.13
C PRO A 642 -25.08 28.36 -2.13
N ILE A 643 -25.30 29.00 -0.99
CA ILE A 643 -26.41 28.63 -0.09
C ILE A 643 -27.71 29.06 -0.77
N ARG A 644 -28.68 28.15 -0.82
CA ARG A 644 -30.03 28.46 -1.32
C ARG A 644 -30.92 28.84 -0.14
N ARG A 645 -31.18 30.14 0.02
CA ARG A 645 -32.01 30.66 1.12
C ARG A 645 -33.50 30.56 0.82
#